data_AF-A0A5D9CHH4-F1
#
_entry.id   AF-A0A5D9CHH4-F1
#
_cell.length_a   1.000
_cell.length_b   1.000
_cell.length_c   1.000
_cell.angle_alpha   90.00
_cell.angle_beta   90.00
_cell.angle_gamma   90.00
#
_symmetry.space_group_name_H-M   'P 1'
#
loop_
_entity.id
_entity.type
_entity.pdbx_description
1 polymer ?
#
loop_
_entity_poly.entity_id
_entity_poly.type
_entity_poly.pdbx_seq_one_letter_code
_entity_poly.pdbx_strand_id
1 'polypeptide(L)'
;MPFVDASCRSSISFAVESVPRLFVASHLTGCFGASLAMPQFDRRRVRKKHAPDNRQSERMRAGREGRDSHHWGLSKMNLSRSLILRALLGGGSVLSACAALAPISPAHAQDISSAAISGQVVDPTGAPVGGATITVSADARALSRTVTSGPDGSFSVVQLPVGSYTLKAEKAGVGAVEMTGAMVALGGSSFVVKLAEVDGAPIIVTAAKARELDFSQSATGLVIDVKETFDRVPIARDVAALQLLAPQTTAGDSAFNSLTGGTNVALSGGSVAENIYYVNGMNITNFRTFLGGGLVPFQFYDQVQIKTGGYQAEFGRATGGAVIALTRSGSNDYAGGFNAYWSPSGLRSRARDTYISNNDRDKRQDYEGNLWASGPIIKDRLYFFGFFNPRYRSEFDATQPINGSVTETFAKSKKPFFGGKIDFDVTEDHRLEFTYFNNSNAEEGTIRTRVLSGAVPDLVTPYRVSVGGDNYIGKYTGHITDWLTISALYGRTDADQTSSSTQPYIVDQRSGTAVQIAGHPDATLDSGADRRELYRADVDILAHLLGEHHIRFGVDREDLSSRVSTTYSGGVSYRYLRAGATGALNGLIPANTDYVRVQYLDRAGAFKAQNTAFYLQDNWDVNDRVNLSLGVRNETFENRTASGEVFTKLKNQWAPRLGATYDLFGDKRTKLSGFFGRYYLPVAANTNIRMAGNEYFTRAFNILNGVDPATRLPTLGREVSFQVLSDSAGSDPRTLTSQNLKPQYLDEFMIGVDQRIGERWRVGLNLTHRNLKSVLEDTDLGYTIANFCATQNMPGCNPNAVPASYGSGGYVLLNPGKDAIINVDLTGNGQLTQITIPAAIVDLPKAKRKYWAAEANFDRTWDGTWQLSGSYVWSSLKGNYEGGVKSDNGQDDTGLTQDFDEPGWMDGANGYLPNHRRHTFKLYGAYAVTDQIQLGGFARLQSPRKFGCIGVYDEALGGAGRAATDTSASWYCNGRLVGRGKALESDWLKQIDLSLSYTVKIAGLKSFQLRADVFNVFNWKSKLDLREYGEDDGGNPDPNYGRVTSYQAPRQVRFGVSMDF
;
A
#
# COMPACT_ATOMS: atom_id res chain seq x y z
N MET A 1 -40.49 -14.56 48.97
CA MET A 1 -41.82 -15.15 49.22
C MET A 1 -42.77 -14.65 48.14
N PRO A 2 -43.68 -15.49 47.61
CA PRO A 2 -43.68 -16.97 47.66
C PRO A 2 -42.65 -17.54 46.63
N PHE A 3 -42.06 -18.75 46.66
CA PHE A 3 -42.39 -20.12 47.16
C PHE A 3 -43.46 -20.84 46.31
N VAL A 4 -43.33 -22.11 45.89
CA VAL A 4 -42.47 -23.29 46.24
C VAL A 4 -42.30 -24.19 44.97
N ASP A 5 -41.38 -25.15 44.80
CA ASP A 5 -40.22 -25.65 45.60
C ASP A 5 -39.14 -26.39 44.72
N ALA A 6 -38.07 -26.87 45.37
CA ALA A 6 -37.33 -28.16 45.27
C ALA A 6 -37.43 -29.10 44.03
N SER A 7 -36.42 -29.94 43.68
CA SER A 7 -34.97 -30.14 44.01
C SER A 7 -34.43 -31.37 43.17
N CYS A 8 -33.23 -31.98 43.26
CA CYS A 8 -31.96 -31.81 44.02
C CYS A 8 -30.79 -32.64 43.39
N ARG A 9 -29.56 -32.08 43.33
CA ARG A 9 -28.23 -32.79 43.30
C ARG A 9 -27.90 -33.67 42.06
N SER A 10 -26.63 -34.07 41.78
CA SER A 10 -25.38 -34.04 42.56
C SER A 10 -24.12 -33.59 41.77
N SER A 11 -22.96 -33.58 42.44
CA SER A 11 -21.69 -32.90 42.10
C SER A 11 -20.49 -33.84 41.88
N ILE A 12 -19.37 -33.36 41.31
CA ILE A 12 -17.97 -33.79 41.59
C ILE A 12 -16.95 -32.70 41.12
N SER A 13 -15.73 -32.69 41.68
CA SER A 13 -14.75 -31.59 41.54
C SER A 13 -13.29 -32.03 41.34
N PHE A 14 -12.54 -31.27 40.51
CA PHE A 14 -11.11 -30.89 40.55
C PHE A 14 -9.92 -31.90 40.70
N ALA A 15 -8.78 -31.46 40.13
CA ALA A 15 -7.36 -31.77 40.47
C ALA A 15 -6.73 -33.10 39.98
N VAL A 16 -5.39 -33.27 39.75
CA VAL A 16 -4.20 -32.39 39.51
C VAL A 16 -3.01 -33.27 38.99
N GLU A 17 -2.07 -32.72 38.18
CA GLU A 17 -0.71 -33.23 37.81
C GLU A 17 -0.56 -34.66 37.19
N SER A 18 0.39 -34.98 36.29
CA SER A 18 1.86 -34.88 36.37
C SER A 18 2.56 -35.25 35.01
N VAL A 19 3.90 -35.39 34.97
CA VAL A 19 4.77 -35.47 33.76
C VAL A 19 5.52 -36.81 33.66
N PRO A 20 6.04 -37.22 32.46
CA PRO A 20 7.41 -37.78 32.44
C PRO A 20 8.30 -37.37 31.23
N ARG A 21 9.57 -37.84 31.24
CA ARG A 21 10.67 -37.63 30.28
C ARG A 21 11.38 -39.00 30.03
N LEU A 22 12.42 -39.23 29.20
CA LEU A 22 13.37 -38.43 28.40
C LEU A 22 13.93 -39.37 27.26
N PHE A 23 15.09 -39.04 26.66
CA PHE A 23 15.96 -39.86 25.77
C PHE A 23 15.52 -40.07 24.30
N VAL A 24 16.39 -40.52 23.37
CA VAL A 24 17.66 -39.94 22.83
C VAL A 24 18.27 -40.90 21.77
N ALA A 25 18.72 -40.34 20.64
CA ALA A 25 19.73 -40.79 19.65
C ALA A 25 20.02 -42.28 19.31
N SER A 26 20.19 -42.48 17.99
CA SER A 26 21.29 -43.21 17.29
C SER A 26 21.11 -44.66 16.74
N HIS A 27 21.47 -44.79 15.45
CA HIS A 27 22.16 -45.91 14.76
C HIS A 27 21.70 -47.37 14.95
N LEU A 28 21.20 -48.02 13.87
CA LEU A 28 21.96 -49.03 13.10
C LEU A 28 21.23 -49.57 11.84
N THR A 29 21.97 -50.34 11.04
CA THR A 29 21.63 -50.93 9.71
C THR A 29 20.76 -52.19 9.77
N GLY A 30 19.96 -52.45 8.71
CA GLY A 30 19.33 -53.75 8.44
C GLY A 30 18.76 -53.85 7.00
N CYS A 31 18.76 -55.04 6.39
CA CYS A 31 18.31 -55.28 5.01
C CYS A 31 17.39 -56.52 4.90
N PHE A 32 16.73 -56.67 3.74
CA PHE A 32 15.74 -57.72 3.36
C PHE A 32 14.37 -57.62 4.07
N GLY A 33 13.23 -57.92 3.43
CA GLY A 33 12.98 -58.21 2.00
C GLY A 33 11.55 -58.73 1.70
N ALA A 34 11.28 -58.95 0.40
CA ALA A 34 10.21 -59.80 -0.19
C ALA A 34 8.69 -59.44 -0.11
N SER A 35 8.16 -59.04 -1.27
CA SER A 35 7.03 -59.68 -2.00
C SER A 35 5.54 -59.49 -1.57
N LEU A 36 4.66 -59.99 -2.46
CA LEU A 36 3.18 -60.01 -2.49
C LEU A 36 2.44 -58.66 -2.65
N ALA A 37 1.19 -58.58 -3.13
CA ALA A 37 0.44 -59.30 -4.19
C ALA A 37 -0.97 -58.62 -4.33
N MET A 38 -1.68 -58.80 -5.46
CA MET A 38 -3.06 -58.29 -5.66
C MET A 38 -4.12 -59.10 -4.88
N PRO A 39 -5.35 -58.55 -4.69
CA PRO A 39 -6.44 -58.95 -5.60
C PRO A 39 -7.41 -57.83 -6.07
N GLN A 40 -8.27 -58.18 -7.05
CA GLN A 40 -9.35 -57.37 -7.67
C GLN A 40 -10.71 -57.58 -6.91
N PHE A 41 -11.93 -57.09 -7.24
CA PHE A 41 -12.72 -56.93 -8.49
C PHE A 41 -14.02 -56.11 -8.18
N ASP A 42 -14.92 -55.66 -9.08
CA ASP A 42 -15.00 -55.57 -10.56
C ASP A 42 -15.80 -54.30 -10.98
N ARG A 43 -17.15 -54.38 -11.11
CA ARG A 43 -18.02 -53.37 -11.76
C ARG A 43 -19.51 -53.52 -11.36
N ARG A 44 -20.34 -52.54 -11.75
CA ARG A 44 -21.64 -52.75 -12.46
C ARG A 44 -21.90 -51.65 -13.51
N ARG A 45 -22.83 -51.89 -14.44
CA ARG A 45 -23.11 -51.06 -15.65
C ARG A 45 -24.34 -50.13 -15.42
N VAL A 46 -24.82 -49.28 -16.36
CA VAL A 46 -25.69 -49.68 -17.52
C VAL A 46 -25.93 -48.53 -18.56
N ARG A 47 -25.59 -48.82 -19.84
CA ARG A 47 -26.22 -48.47 -21.16
C ARG A 47 -26.72 -47.04 -21.55
N LYS A 48 -26.23 -46.64 -22.76
CA LYS A 48 -26.97 -46.08 -23.95
C LYS A 48 -27.47 -44.60 -23.87
N LYS A 49 -27.74 -43.86 -24.99
CA LYS A 49 -27.83 -44.21 -26.43
C LYS A 49 -27.56 -42.99 -27.37
N HIS A 50 -26.97 -43.25 -28.55
CA HIS A 50 -27.05 -42.57 -29.88
C HIS A 50 -26.99 -41.03 -30.09
N ALA A 51 -26.35 -40.65 -31.21
CA ALA A 51 -26.55 -39.39 -31.94
C ALA A 51 -27.69 -39.51 -32.98
N PRO A 52 -27.89 -38.50 -33.85
CA PRO A 52 -27.55 -38.75 -35.26
C PRO A 52 -26.63 -37.71 -35.91
N ASP A 53 -26.05 -38.11 -37.05
CA ASP A 53 -25.23 -37.32 -37.98
C ASP A 53 -26.11 -36.45 -38.90
N ASN A 54 -25.57 -35.37 -39.47
CA ASN A 54 -26.03 -34.91 -40.79
C ASN A 54 -24.91 -34.19 -41.55
N ARG A 55 -24.54 -34.74 -42.71
CA ARG A 55 -23.53 -34.19 -43.64
C ARG A 55 -24.20 -33.60 -44.87
N GLN A 56 -23.58 -32.60 -45.48
CA GLN A 56 -23.20 -32.49 -46.91
C GLN A 56 -22.44 -31.13 -47.08
N SER A 57 -21.22 -31.00 -47.61
CA SER A 57 -20.63 -31.37 -48.93
C SER A 57 -20.98 -30.33 -50.03
N GLU A 58 -20.12 -29.89 -50.97
CA GLU A 58 -18.95 -30.53 -51.63
C GLU A 58 -17.87 -29.55 -52.16
N ARG A 59 -16.60 -30.03 -52.27
CA ARG A 59 -15.58 -29.83 -53.35
C ARG A 59 -15.13 -28.38 -53.72
N MET A 60 -13.98 -28.10 -54.36
CA MET A 60 -13.00 -28.85 -55.18
C MET A 60 -11.54 -28.66 -54.66
N ARG A 61 -10.63 -29.67 -54.64
CA ARG A 61 -9.65 -30.09 -55.70
C ARG A 61 -8.77 -28.95 -56.26
N ALA A 62 -7.45 -29.09 -56.45
CA ALA A 62 -6.48 -30.20 -56.28
C ALA A 62 -5.03 -29.64 -56.14
N GLY A 63 -3.95 -30.38 -55.82
CA GLY A 63 -3.78 -31.78 -55.38
C GLY A 63 -2.36 -32.34 -55.69
N ARG A 64 -2.00 -33.51 -55.11
CA ARG A 64 -0.72 -34.28 -55.25
C ARG A 64 0.54 -33.62 -54.65
N GLU A 65 1.61 -34.31 -54.23
CA GLU A 65 1.97 -35.71 -53.85
C GLU A 65 3.32 -35.60 -53.06
N GLY A 66 3.75 -36.43 -52.11
CA GLY A 66 3.17 -37.59 -51.42
C GLY A 66 4.20 -38.24 -50.43
N ARG A 67 3.78 -39.32 -49.74
CA ARG A 67 4.57 -40.28 -48.91
C ARG A 67 5.27 -39.83 -47.60
N ASP A 68 4.75 -40.37 -46.50
CA ASP A 68 5.42 -41.23 -45.51
C ASP A 68 6.76 -40.83 -44.86
N SER A 69 6.74 -40.56 -43.54
CA SER A 69 7.13 -41.57 -42.51
C SER A 69 7.22 -40.96 -41.10
N HIS A 70 7.24 -41.81 -40.06
CA HIS A 70 7.44 -41.39 -38.66
C HIS A 70 8.93 -41.27 -38.30
N HIS A 71 9.30 -40.24 -37.53
CA HIS A 71 9.68 -40.40 -36.11
C HIS A 71 9.96 -39.04 -35.44
N TRP A 72 9.85 -38.98 -34.11
CA TRP A 72 10.25 -37.82 -33.31
C TRP A 72 11.77 -37.78 -33.15
N GLY A 73 12.39 -36.64 -33.49
CA GLY A 73 13.83 -36.41 -33.34
C GLY A 73 14.12 -34.97 -32.89
N LEU A 74 15.03 -34.83 -31.92
CA LEU A 74 15.42 -33.53 -31.34
C LEU A 74 16.31 -32.74 -32.31
N SER A 75 15.96 -31.47 -32.57
CA SER A 75 16.93 -30.51 -33.14
C SER A 75 16.65 -29.04 -32.76
N LYS A 76 17.60 -28.49 -32.00
CA LYS A 76 18.16 -27.12 -32.08
C LYS A 76 17.25 -26.02 -32.67
N MET A 77 16.67 -25.20 -31.80
CA MET A 77 16.29 -23.82 -32.17
C MET A 77 17.53 -22.93 -32.19
N ASN A 78 17.81 -22.28 -33.32
CA ASN A 78 18.81 -21.21 -33.41
C ASN A 78 18.21 -19.91 -32.84
N LEU A 79 18.80 -19.35 -31.78
CA LEU A 79 18.60 -17.95 -31.42
C LEU A 79 19.66 -17.08 -32.10
N SER A 80 19.22 -16.02 -32.77
CA SER A 80 20.09 -15.03 -33.40
C SER A 80 20.84 -14.20 -32.34
N ARG A 81 22.17 -14.14 -32.47
CA ARG A 81 23.04 -13.31 -31.62
C ARG A 81 23.31 -11.96 -32.28
N SER A 82 22.71 -10.88 -31.79
CA SER A 82 23.19 -9.52 -32.01
C SER A 82 22.67 -8.56 -30.93
N LEU A 83 23.46 -7.52 -30.62
CA LEU A 83 23.18 -6.44 -29.65
C LEU A 83 22.89 -6.86 -28.19
N ILE A 84 23.95 -7.17 -27.45
CA ILE A 84 24.38 -6.52 -26.17
C ILE A 84 25.76 -7.12 -25.84
N LEU A 85 26.86 -6.51 -26.36
CA LEU A 85 28.24 -6.73 -25.87
C LEU A 85 29.29 -5.75 -26.46
N ARG A 86 29.02 -4.44 -26.47
CA ARG A 86 30.02 -3.41 -26.88
C ARG A 86 29.96 -2.14 -26.01
N ALA A 87 30.33 -2.29 -24.73
CA ALA A 87 30.47 -1.17 -23.79
C ALA A 87 31.52 -1.40 -22.67
N LEU A 88 32.46 -2.35 -22.85
CA LEU A 88 33.39 -2.79 -21.79
C LEU A 88 34.86 -2.99 -22.23
N LEU A 89 35.23 -2.56 -23.45
CA LEU A 89 36.62 -2.60 -23.93
C LEU A 89 36.96 -1.28 -24.64
N GLY A 90 37.51 -0.33 -23.89
CA GLY A 90 37.78 1.04 -24.36
C GLY A 90 38.35 1.97 -23.28
N GLY A 91 39.35 1.53 -22.52
CA GLY A 91 39.94 2.30 -21.41
C GLY A 91 41.30 1.80 -20.91
N GLY A 92 42.04 1.05 -21.72
CA GLY A 92 43.25 0.33 -21.30
C GLY A 92 44.55 1.12 -21.45
N SER A 93 44.71 2.29 -20.81
CA SER A 93 45.99 3.02 -20.80
C SER A 93 46.18 4.06 -19.67
N VAL A 94 45.64 3.81 -18.46
CA VAL A 94 46.07 4.50 -17.22
C VAL A 94 46.23 3.47 -16.11
N LEU A 95 47.30 2.68 -16.17
CA LEU A 95 47.50 1.51 -15.28
C LEU A 95 48.96 1.41 -14.80
N SER A 96 49.50 2.55 -14.32
CA SER A 96 50.81 2.68 -13.67
C SER A 96 50.86 3.90 -12.74
N ALA A 97 49.93 3.95 -11.79
CA ALA A 97 49.94 4.91 -10.66
C ALA A 97 49.43 4.29 -9.33
N CYS A 98 49.21 2.97 -9.29
CA CYS A 98 48.67 2.26 -8.12
C CYS A 98 49.79 1.93 -7.12
N ALA A 99 50.27 2.92 -6.36
CA ALA A 99 51.31 2.74 -5.35
C ALA A 99 51.19 3.64 -4.11
N ALA A 100 50.04 4.29 -3.88
CA ALA A 100 49.78 5.12 -2.69
C ALA A 100 48.27 5.33 -2.44
N LEU A 101 47.51 4.25 -2.22
CA LEU A 101 46.14 4.35 -1.72
C LEU A 101 46.15 4.24 -0.19
N ALA A 102 45.85 5.36 0.49
CA ALA A 102 45.48 5.34 1.90
C ALA A 102 44.06 4.76 2.07
N PRO A 103 43.72 4.18 3.23
CA PRO A 103 42.35 3.76 3.52
C PRO A 103 41.40 4.96 3.52
N ILE A 104 40.18 4.70 3.02
CA ILE A 104 39.12 5.66 2.71
C ILE A 104 38.02 5.49 3.76
N SER A 105 37.42 6.57 4.27
CA SER A 105 36.34 6.52 5.25
C SER A 105 35.12 7.29 4.77
N PRO A 106 34.30 6.67 3.91
CA PRO A 106 33.29 7.35 3.10
C PRO A 106 32.10 7.87 3.91
N ALA A 107 31.35 8.80 3.31
CA ALA A 107 29.99 9.16 3.71
C ALA A 107 28.97 8.00 3.47
N HIS A 108 27.66 8.30 3.44
CA HIS A 108 26.62 7.25 3.38
C HIS A 108 25.40 7.54 2.48
N ALA A 109 25.30 6.89 1.33
CA ALA A 109 24.02 6.61 0.69
C ALA A 109 23.35 5.36 1.33
N GLN A 110 22.06 5.12 1.07
CA GLN A 110 21.32 4.03 1.73
C GLN A 110 20.85 2.92 0.80
N ASP A 111 20.73 1.73 1.36
CA ASP A 111 19.95 0.63 0.77
C ASP A 111 18.50 0.65 1.30
N ILE A 112 17.58 0.04 0.56
CA ILE A 112 16.18 -0.09 0.98
C ILE A 112 16.00 -1.28 1.97
N SER A 113 17.02 -2.12 2.15
CA SER A 113 16.92 -3.39 2.89
C SER A 113 18.12 -3.73 3.77
N SER A 114 19.05 -2.79 3.95
CA SER A 114 20.18 -2.90 4.89
C SER A 114 20.53 -1.53 5.45
N ALA A 115 21.31 -1.52 6.51
CA ALA A 115 21.72 -0.35 7.26
C ALA A 115 23.21 -0.04 7.06
N ALA A 116 23.67 1.02 7.71
CA ALA A 116 25.08 1.37 7.80
C ALA A 116 25.42 1.87 9.20
N ILE A 117 26.68 1.69 9.60
CA ILE A 117 27.29 2.35 10.73
C ILE A 117 28.15 3.49 10.19
N SER A 118 27.98 4.69 10.75
CA SER A 118 28.88 5.81 10.60
C SER A 118 29.52 6.16 11.95
N GLY A 119 30.63 6.89 11.93
CA GLY A 119 31.17 7.44 13.16
C GLY A 119 32.47 8.22 13.02
N GLN A 120 33.01 8.60 14.17
CA GLN A 120 34.32 9.23 14.30
C GLN A 120 35.08 8.61 15.47
N VAL A 121 36.33 8.22 15.25
CA VAL A 121 37.27 7.79 16.29
C VAL A 121 37.97 9.03 16.86
N VAL A 122 37.95 9.18 18.18
CA VAL A 122 38.58 10.31 18.89
C VAL A 122 39.45 9.83 20.05
N ASP A 123 40.43 10.66 20.42
CA ASP A 123 41.38 10.39 21.50
C ASP A 123 40.80 10.75 22.90
N PRO A 124 41.55 10.51 23.99
CA PRO A 124 41.19 10.91 25.35
C PRO A 124 40.89 12.41 25.53
N THR A 125 41.44 13.30 24.70
CA THR A 125 41.17 14.75 24.71
C THR A 125 39.91 15.12 23.91
N GLY A 126 39.51 14.28 22.96
CA GLY A 126 38.44 14.53 21.99
C GLY A 126 38.95 14.94 20.60
N ALA A 127 40.26 14.91 20.36
CA ALA A 127 40.84 15.15 19.03
C ALA A 127 40.63 13.92 18.12
N PRO A 128 40.39 14.09 16.80
CA PRO A 128 40.14 12.95 15.93
C PRO A 128 41.37 12.09 15.64
N VAL A 129 41.19 10.77 15.52
CA VAL A 129 42.27 9.79 15.37
C VAL A 129 42.17 9.08 14.02
N GLY A 130 42.93 9.57 13.04
CA GLY A 130 43.01 8.94 11.72
C GLY A 130 43.91 7.70 11.66
N GLY A 131 43.57 6.76 10.80
CA GLY A 131 44.28 5.50 10.63
C GLY A 131 44.20 4.57 11.85
N ALA A 132 43.10 4.61 12.61
CA ALA A 132 42.76 3.62 13.62
C ALA A 132 42.04 2.44 12.95
N THR A 133 42.20 1.23 13.47
CA THR A 133 41.45 0.05 13.01
C THR A 133 40.11 0.01 13.73
N ILE A 134 39.00 -0.12 13.00
CA ILE A 134 37.66 -0.36 13.57
C ILE A 134 37.18 -1.72 13.10
N THR A 135 36.91 -2.64 14.02
CA THR A 135 36.25 -3.92 13.76
C THR A 135 34.82 -3.87 14.29
N VAL A 136 33.86 -4.08 13.38
CA VAL A 136 32.42 -4.12 13.61
C VAL A 136 31.96 -5.57 13.53
N SER A 137 31.50 -6.15 14.64
CA SER A 137 31.03 -7.53 14.71
C SER A 137 29.56 -7.59 15.11
N ALA A 138 28.76 -8.40 14.41
CA ALA A 138 27.34 -8.59 14.73
C ALA A 138 27.19 -9.47 15.98
N ASP A 139 26.46 -9.01 17.01
CA ASP A 139 26.34 -9.77 18.26
C ASP A 139 25.56 -11.10 18.06
N ALA A 140 24.75 -11.18 17.00
CA ALA A 140 23.85 -12.30 16.72
C ALA A 140 24.33 -13.27 15.61
N ARG A 141 25.47 -13.03 14.94
CA ARG A 141 25.99 -13.84 13.80
C ARG A 141 27.51 -13.76 13.73
N ALA A 142 28.16 -14.72 13.06
CA ALA A 142 29.60 -14.63 12.77
C ALA A 142 29.90 -13.70 11.58
N LEU A 143 29.30 -12.51 11.56
CA LEU A 143 29.55 -11.47 10.56
C LEU A 143 30.44 -10.40 11.20
N SER A 144 31.62 -10.18 10.62
CA SER A 144 32.52 -9.11 11.03
C SER A 144 32.98 -8.27 9.82
N ARG A 145 33.36 -7.03 10.10
CA ARG A 145 33.90 -6.06 9.14
C ARG A 145 35.02 -5.28 9.80
N THR A 146 36.17 -5.17 9.15
CA THR A 146 37.23 -4.27 9.59
C THR A 146 37.42 -3.16 8.57
N VAL A 147 37.40 -1.92 9.04
CA VAL A 147 37.71 -0.71 8.28
C VAL A 147 38.77 0.11 9.01
N THR A 148 39.30 1.16 8.39
CA THR A 148 40.32 2.02 8.99
C THR A 148 39.93 3.49 8.86
N SER A 149 40.02 4.26 9.95
CA SER A 149 39.53 5.64 9.97
C SER A 149 40.28 6.58 9.03
N GLY A 150 39.54 7.53 8.45
CA GLY A 150 40.05 8.59 7.59
C GLY A 150 40.91 9.60 8.36
N PRO A 151 41.59 10.55 7.68
CA PRO A 151 42.51 11.49 8.33
C PRO A 151 41.89 12.35 9.43
N ASP A 152 40.58 12.61 9.35
CA ASP A 152 39.75 13.34 10.30
C ASP A 152 39.08 12.43 11.35
N GLY A 153 39.53 11.17 11.46
CA GLY A 153 38.98 10.16 12.36
C GLY A 153 37.63 9.56 11.94
N SER A 154 37.01 10.00 10.84
CA SER A 154 35.77 9.42 10.30
C SER A 154 35.90 7.90 10.06
N PHE A 155 34.80 7.15 10.10
CA PHE A 155 34.73 5.77 9.61
C PHE A 155 33.30 5.39 9.20
N SER A 156 33.19 4.37 8.34
CA SER A 156 31.93 3.93 7.73
C SER A 156 31.94 2.43 7.44
N VAL A 157 30.81 1.75 7.68
CA VAL A 157 30.56 0.37 7.26
C VAL A 157 29.13 0.27 6.71
N VAL A 158 28.99 -0.06 5.42
CA VAL A 158 27.73 -0.07 4.67
C VAL A 158 27.13 -1.49 4.52
N GLN A 159 25.89 -1.57 4.04
CA GLN A 159 25.16 -2.81 3.70
C GLN A 159 25.09 -3.87 4.83
N LEU A 160 25.11 -3.40 6.08
CA LEU A 160 24.98 -4.25 7.27
C LEU A 160 23.52 -4.66 7.53
N PRO A 161 23.24 -5.91 7.96
CA PRO A 161 21.96 -6.27 8.54
C PRO A 161 21.64 -5.43 9.79
N VAL A 162 20.36 -5.10 10.03
CA VAL A 162 19.94 -4.50 11.30
C VAL A 162 20.13 -5.47 12.48
N GLY A 163 20.39 -4.93 13.67
CA GLY A 163 20.65 -5.72 14.87
C GLY A 163 21.52 -4.98 15.90
N SER A 164 22.01 -5.72 16.90
CA SER A 164 23.03 -5.23 17.85
C SER A 164 24.42 -5.65 17.38
N TYR A 165 25.39 -4.75 17.58
CA TYR A 165 26.79 -4.92 17.17
C TYR A 165 27.74 -4.52 18.30
N THR A 166 28.95 -5.07 18.24
CA THR A 166 30.09 -4.67 19.04
C THR A 166 31.14 -4.02 18.13
N LEU A 167 31.56 -2.80 18.47
CA LEU A 167 32.56 -2.02 17.75
C LEU A 167 33.84 -1.96 18.58
N LYS A 168 34.91 -2.59 18.11
CA LYS A 168 36.25 -2.47 18.68
C LYS A 168 37.03 -1.45 17.86
N ALA A 169 37.59 -0.42 18.49
CA ALA A 169 38.49 0.52 17.82
C ALA A 169 39.87 0.53 18.51
N GLU A 170 40.94 0.51 17.71
CA GLU A 170 42.32 0.46 18.22
C GLU A 170 43.29 1.25 17.34
N LYS A 171 44.24 1.93 18.00
CA LYS A 171 45.32 2.67 17.35
C LYS A 171 46.62 2.48 18.14
N ALA A 172 47.62 1.91 17.47
CA ALA A 172 48.96 1.76 18.04
C ALA A 172 49.51 3.14 18.49
N GLY A 173 49.95 3.23 19.74
CA GLY A 173 50.44 4.48 20.34
C GLY A 173 49.36 5.45 20.86
N VAL A 174 48.06 5.10 20.76
CA VAL A 174 46.97 5.89 21.37
C VAL A 174 46.12 5.03 22.33
N GLY A 175 45.78 3.80 21.95
CA GLY A 175 45.11 2.82 22.80
C GLY A 175 43.98 2.08 22.09
N ALA A 176 43.06 1.48 22.86
CA ALA A 176 41.94 0.69 22.35
C ALA A 176 40.68 0.79 23.21
N VAL A 177 39.51 0.63 22.60
CA VAL A 177 38.20 0.63 23.26
C VAL A 177 37.28 -0.42 22.62
N GLU A 178 36.36 -0.98 23.39
CA GLU A 178 35.33 -1.91 22.89
C GLU A 178 33.94 -1.43 23.29
N MET A 179 33.12 -1.07 22.31
CA MET A 179 31.76 -0.58 22.51
C MET A 179 30.75 -1.68 22.18
N THR A 180 30.06 -2.18 23.19
CA THR A 180 29.08 -3.29 23.09
C THR A 180 27.64 -2.78 23.03
N GLY A 181 26.74 -3.50 22.35
CA GLY A 181 25.31 -3.16 22.33
C GLY A 181 24.93 -2.01 21.38
N ALA A 182 25.76 -1.75 20.36
CA ALA A 182 25.55 -0.68 19.39
C ALA A 182 24.42 -1.06 18.41
N MET A 183 23.25 -0.45 18.58
CA MET A 183 22.07 -0.77 17.77
C MET A 183 22.15 -0.17 16.37
N VAL A 184 22.19 -1.04 15.36
CA VAL A 184 22.13 -0.72 13.93
C VAL A 184 20.69 -0.82 13.44
N ALA A 185 20.21 0.23 12.77
CA ALA A 185 18.83 0.36 12.36
C ALA A 185 18.66 0.85 10.91
N LEU A 186 17.47 0.65 10.34
CA LEU A 186 17.03 1.41 9.17
C LEU A 186 17.22 2.92 9.43
N GLY A 187 17.61 3.67 8.40
CA GLY A 187 18.04 5.06 8.59
C GLY A 187 19.50 5.24 9.01
N GLY A 188 20.21 4.16 9.37
CA GLY A 188 21.60 4.21 9.81
C GLY A 188 21.75 4.48 11.32
N SER A 189 22.99 4.32 11.81
CA SER A 189 23.39 4.65 13.18
C SER A 189 24.78 5.31 13.19
N SER A 190 24.89 6.44 13.87
CA SER A 190 26.13 7.23 14.02
C SER A 190 26.66 7.14 15.45
N PHE A 191 27.97 6.99 15.61
CA PHE A 191 28.64 6.86 16.91
C PHE A 191 29.96 7.65 16.99
N VAL A 192 30.28 8.21 18.16
CA VAL A 192 31.63 8.71 18.48
C VAL A 192 32.35 7.67 19.33
N VAL A 193 33.45 7.13 18.82
CA VAL A 193 34.22 6.04 19.44
C VAL A 193 35.48 6.62 20.07
N LYS A 194 35.43 6.83 21.38
CA LYS A 194 36.54 7.44 22.14
C LYS A 194 37.51 6.37 22.65
N LEU A 195 38.77 6.44 22.20
CA LEU A 195 39.84 5.55 22.63
C LEU A 195 40.22 5.78 24.11
N ALA A 196 40.60 4.71 24.80
CA ALA A 196 41.29 4.77 26.09
C ALA A 196 42.79 5.04 25.92
N GLU A 197 43.48 5.46 26.98
CA GLU A 197 44.93 5.73 26.98
C GLU A 197 45.81 4.46 26.93
N VAL A 198 47.04 4.59 26.39
CA VAL A 198 48.06 3.53 26.40
C VAL A 198 48.63 3.30 27.81
N ASP A 199 47.89 2.56 28.62
CA ASP A 199 48.38 1.72 29.73
C ASP A 199 47.23 0.93 30.40
N GLY A 200 45.97 1.22 30.03
CA GLY A 200 44.82 0.41 30.42
C GLY A 200 44.62 -0.84 29.55
N ALA A 201 43.96 -1.86 30.12
CA ALA A 201 43.28 -2.87 29.31
C ALA A 201 42.12 -2.21 28.51
N PRO A 202 41.67 -2.79 27.37
CA PRO A 202 40.59 -2.22 26.58
C PRO A 202 39.35 -1.94 27.43
N ILE A 203 38.93 -0.68 27.49
CA ILE A 203 37.75 -0.30 28.27
C ILE A 203 36.52 -0.78 27.50
N ILE A 204 35.80 -1.74 28.08
CA ILE A 204 34.49 -2.16 27.60
C ILE A 204 33.48 -1.09 28.02
N VAL A 205 32.96 -0.34 27.05
CA VAL A 205 31.84 0.58 27.26
C VAL A 205 30.56 -0.05 26.71
N THR A 206 29.47 0.03 27.46
CA THR A 206 28.14 -0.19 26.85
C THR A 206 27.81 1.03 26.01
N ALA A 207 27.39 0.84 24.76
CA ALA A 207 26.88 1.90 23.92
C ALA A 207 25.71 2.59 24.64
N ALA A 208 25.87 3.86 24.99
CA ALA A 208 24.76 4.65 25.47
C ALA A 208 23.67 4.68 24.39
N LYS A 209 22.38 4.61 24.74
CA LYS A 209 21.27 4.84 23.80
C LYS A 209 21.16 6.32 23.34
N ALA A 210 22.27 7.06 23.39
CA ALA A 210 22.47 8.35 22.80
C ALA A 210 22.74 8.16 21.30
N ARG A 211 21.68 8.16 20.47
CA ARG A 211 21.87 8.29 19.02
C ARG A 211 22.46 9.68 18.76
N GLU A 212 23.64 9.74 18.17
CA GLU A 212 24.18 10.99 17.64
C GLU A 212 23.28 11.51 16.50
N LEU A 213 23.35 12.82 16.22
CA LEU A 213 22.64 13.36 15.06
C LEU A 213 23.28 12.84 13.79
N ASP A 214 22.50 12.22 12.93
CA ASP A 214 22.98 11.74 11.64
C ASP A 214 23.08 12.89 10.64
N PHE A 215 24.31 13.27 10.30
CA PHE A 215 24.61 14.31 9.31
C PHE A 215 24.56 13.82 7.87
N SER A 216 24.55 12.51 7.62
CA SER A 216 24.49 11.93 6.27
C SER A 216 23.16 12.19 5.54
N GLN A 217 22.12 12.64 6.27
CA GLN A 217 20.74 12.67 5.79
C GLN A 217 19.94 13.92 6.18
N SER A 218 19.13 14.37 5.23
CA SER A 218 18.12 15.44 5.35
C SER A 218 16.67 14.90 5.36
N ALA A 219 16.48 13.58 5.32
CA ALA A 219 15.16 12.95 5.32
C ALA A 219 14.43 13.13 6.66
N THR A 220 13.14 13.45 6.60
CA THR A 220 12.25 13.52 7.78
C THR A 220 11.42 12.25 7.93
N GLY A 221 10.95 11.98 9.15
CA GLY A 221 10.11 10.84 9.47
C GLY A 221 10.46 10.16 10.79
N LEU A 222 10.34 8.83 10.84
CA LEU A 222 10.57 8.03 12.05
C LEU A 222 11.10 6.63 11.70
N VAL A 223 11.99 6.10 12.54
CA VAL A 223 12.43 4.69 12.53
C VAL A 223 11.89 4.03 13.80
N ILE A 224 11.27 2.86 13.65
CA ILE A 224 10.54 2.17 14.72
C ILE A 224 11.08 0.75 14.84
N ASP A 225 11.66 0.41 15.98
CA ASP A 225 11.79 -1.00 16.42
C ASP A 225 10.40 -1.49 16.82
N VAL A 226 9.95 -2.54 16.14
CA VAL A 226 8.56 -3.01 16.19
C VAL A 226 8.25 -3.70 17.52
N LYS A 227 9.20 -4.46 18.08
CA LYS A 227 9.03 -5.12 19.38
C LYS A 227 9.20 -4.14 20.53
N GLU A 228 10.27 -3.35 20.53
CA GLU A 228 10.57 -2.36 21.58
C GLU A 228 9.46 -1.32 21.71
N THR A 229 8.82 -0.92 20.59
CA THR A 229 7.67 0.00 20.62
C THR A 229 6.40 -0.66 21.14
N PHE A 230 6.05 -1.87 20.68
CA PHE A 230 4.81 -2.53 21.07
C PHE A 230 4.83 -3.04 22.52
N ASP A 231 5.96 -3.57 22.99
CA ASP A 231 6.13 -4.03 24.37
C ASP A 231 6.05 -2.85 25.37
N ARG A 232 6.11 -1.60 24.90
CA ARG A 232 6.03 -0.36 25.71
C ARG A 232 4.78 0.48 25.52
N VAL A 233 4.28 0.67 24.29
CA VAL A 233 3.28 1.70 23.95
C VAL A 233 1.95 1.07 23.47
N PRO A 234 0.77 1.55 23.92
CA PRO A 234 -0.53 1.05 23.45
C PRO A 234 -0.79 1.47 22.00
N ILE A 235 -0.53 0.56 21.06
CA ILE A 235 -0.78 0.76 19.62
C ILE A 235 -1.60 -0.38 19.00
N ALA A 236 -2.30 -0.08 17.90
CA ALA A 236 -2.92 -1.10 17.05
C ALA A 236 -1.85 -1.92 16.30
N ARG A 237 -2.24 -3.09 15.79
CA ARG A 237 -1.31 -4.18 15.36
C ARG A 237 -1.19 -4.25 13.85
N ASP A 238 -0.95 -3.09 13.25
CA ASP A 238 -0.87 -2.90 11.80
C ASP A 238 0.15 -1.81 11.46
N VAL A 239 0.57 -1.76 10.19
CA VAL A 239 1.54 -0.78 9.71
C VAL A 239 0.99 0.65 9.67
N ALA A 240 -0.34 0.84 9.71
CA ALA A 240 -0.97 2.16 9.72
C ALA A 240 -0.82 2.83 11.09
N ALA A 241 -0.97 2.08 12.18
CA ALA A 241 -0.68 2.53 13.54
C ALA A 241 0.75 3.07 13.66
N LEU A 242 1.72 2.39 13.05
CA LEU A 242 3.12 2.79 13.01
C LEU A 242 3.33 4.08 12.18
N GLN A 243 2.76 4.17 10.98
CA GLN A 243 2.77 5.40 10.18
C GLN A 243 2.12 6.57 10.94
N LEU A 244 1.09 6.31 11.76
CA LEU A 244 0.40 7.33 12.54
C LEU A 244 1.19 7.80 13.79
N LEU A 245 2.28 7.14 14.19
CA LEU A 245 3.23 7.68 15.17
C LEU A 245 4.12 8.79 14.58
N ALA A 246 4.50 8.66 13.31
CA ALA A 246 5.42 9.59 12.64
C ALA A 246 4.83 11.02 12.50
N PRO A 247 5.66 12.07 12.45
CA PRO A 247 5.21 13.42 12.11
C PRO A 247 4.57 13.52 10.72
N GLN A 248 3.83 14.60 10.46
CA GLN A 248 3.18 14.93 9.17
C GLN A 248 2.22 13.87 8.58
N THR A 249 1.87 12.81 9.33
CA THR A 249 0.89 11.78 8.90
C THR A 249 -0.51 11.99 9.48
N THR A 250 -1.52 11.70 8.64
CA THR A 250 -2.96 11.77 8.94
C THR A 250 -3.65 10.50 8.44
N ALA A 251 -4.63 9.97 9.19
CA ALA A 251 -5.44 8.85 8.71
C ALA A 251 -6.34 9.34 7.57
N GLY A 252 -6.36 8.60 6.45
CA GLY A 252 -7.23 8.93 5.32
C GLY A 252 -8.70 8.66 5.59
N ASP A 253 -9.52 8.80 4.55
CA ASP A 253 -10.95 8.54 4.64
C ASP A 253 -11.25 7.07 5.00
N SER A 254 -12.32 6.87 5.75
CA SER A 254 -12.89 5.54 6.01
C SER A 254 -13.39 4.82 4.76
N ALA A 255 -13.75 5.55 3.70
CA ALA A 255 -14.07 4.98 2.38
C ALA A 255 -12.90 4.17 1.80
N PHE A 256 -11.65 4.55 2.11
CA PHE A 256 -10.44 3.91 1.60
C PHE A 256 -9.79 2.94 2.60
N ASN A 257 -10.56 2.41 3.55
CA ASN A 257 -10.11 1.28 4.38
C ASN A 257 -9.98 0.00 3.52
N SER A 258 -9.04 -0.88 3.86
CA SER A 258 -8.87 -2.16 3.17
C SER A 258 -10.10 -3.06 3.32
N LEU A 259 -10.46 -3.79 2.26
CA LEU A 259 -11.56 -4.77 2.19
C LEU A 259 -11.49 -5.92 3.21
N THR A 260 -10.40 -6.07 3.97
CA THR A 260 -10.36 -6.99 5.13
C THR A 260 -9.85 -6.32 6.42
N GLY A 261 -10.02 -5.01 6.51
CA GLY A 261 -9.65 -4.14 7.63
C GLY A 261 -8.23 -3.59 7.57
N GLY A 262 -8.08 -2.32 7.94
CA GLY A 262 -6.82 -1.57 7.94
C GLY A 262 -7.01 -0.21 7.28
N THR A 263 -6.47 0.86 7.87
CA THR A 263 -6.67 2.24 7.42
C THR A 263 -5.48 2.73 6.62
N ASN A 264 -5.71 3.29 5.44
CA ASN A 264 -4.64 3.93 4.67
C ASN A 264 -4.29 5.32 5.24
N VAL A 265 -3.04 5.75 5.08
CA VAL A 265 -2.47 6.93 5.76
C VAL A 265 -1.95 7.94 4.74
N ALA A 266 -2.35 9.20 4.86
CA ALA A 266 -1.80 10.29 4.08
C ALA A 266 -0.49 10.81 4.71
N LEU A 267 0.57 10.92 3.89
CA LEU A 267 1.91 11.37 4.28
C LEU A 267 2.21 12.75 3.67
N SER A 268 2.54 13.73 4.51
CA SER A 268 3.06 15.05 4.12
C SER A 268 2.25 15.76 3.02
N GLY A 269 0.93 15.73 3.16
CA GLY A 269 -0.01 16.37 2.22
C GLY A 269 -0.24 15.64 0.89
N GLY A 270 0.29 14.42 0.73
CA GLY A 270 -0.15 13.48 -0.29
C GLY A 270 -1.58 12.95 -0.05
N SER A 271 -2.11 12.16 -0.98
CA SER A 271 -3.28 11.32 -0.72
C SER A 271 -2.86 9.95 -0.17
N VAL A 272 -3.84 9.11 0.18
CA VAL A 272 -3.60 7.72 0.59
C VAL A 272 -3.06 6.81 -0.52
N ALA A 273 -3.21 7.21 -1.78
CA ALA A 273 -2.82 6.46 -2.99
C ALA A 273 -1.51 6.98 -3.62
N GLU A 274 -0.63 7.58 -2.82
CA GLU A 274 0.62 8.17 -3.31
C GLU A 274 1.87 7.74 -2.51
N ASN A 275 1.72 6.75 -1.63
CA ASN A 275 2.81 6.19 -0.84
C ASN A 275 3.40 4.94 -1.51
N ILE A 276 4.66 4.64 -1.20
CA ILE A 276 5.28 3.37 -1.58
C ILE A 276 5.63 2.53 -0.35
N TYR A 277 5.26 1.25 -0.40
CA TYR A 277 5.45 0.26 0.66
C TYR A 277 6.49 -0.77 0.22
N TYR A 278 7.56 -0.93 1.01
CA TYR A 278 8.63 -1.89 0.79
C TYR A 278 8.71 -2.91 1.94
N VAL A 279 8.96 -4.17 1.60
CA VAL A 279 9.39 -5.22 2.56
C VAL A 279 10.68 -5.82 2.04
N ASN A 280 11.74 -5.83 2.85
CA ASN A 280 13.08 -6.34 2.49
C ASN A 280 13.56 -5.88 1.09
N GLY A 281 13.28 -4.62 0.73
CA GLY A 281 13.67 -4.02 -0.56
C GLY A 281 12.68 -4.25 -1.73
N MET A 282 11.71 -5.16 -1.60
CA MET A 282 10.68 -5.38 -2.63
C MET A 282 9.49 -4.43 -2.44
N ASN A 283 9.04 -3.79 -3.52
CA ASN A 283 7.79 -3.01 -3.55
C ASN A 283 6.56 -3.92 -3.41
N ILE A 284 5.76 -3.72 -2.36
CA ILE A 284 4.50 -4.45 -2.07
C ILE A 284 3.25 -3.56 -2.16
N THR A 285 3.38 -2.35 -2.72
CA THR A 285 2.27 -1.41 -2.95
C THR A 285 1.26 -2.01 -3.93
N ASN A 286 -0.04 -1.88 -3.64
CA ASN A 286 -1.12 -2.25 -4.55
C ASN A 286 -0.98 -1.46 -5.87
N PHE A 287 -0.75 -2.10 -7.01
CA PHE A 287 -0.52 -1.37 -8.27
C PHE A 287 -1.79 -1.13 -9.12
N ARG A 288 -2.96 -1.62 -8.69
CA ARG A 288 -4.26 -1.26 -9.29
C ARG A 288 -4.65 0.16 -8.93
N THR A 289 -4.74 0.47 -7.64
CA THR A 289 -5.28 1.74 -7.10
C THR A 289 -4.33 2.46 -6.12
N PHE A 290 -3.06 2.03 -6.02
CA PHE A 290 -2.04 2.57 -5.08
C PHE A 290 -2.44 2.65 -3.59
N LEU A 291 -3.64 2.18 -3.21
CA LEU A 291 -4.15 2.13 -1.86
C LEU A 291 -3.43 1.05 -1.06
N GLY A 292 -2.42 1.49 -0.30
CA GLY A 292 -1.71 0.69 0.68
C GLY A 292 -0.77 -0.37 0.09
N GLY A 293 -0.37 -1.31 0.95
CA GLY A 293 0.44 -2.46 0.60
C GLY A 293 -0.05 -3.74 1.26
N GLY A 294 0.55 -4.87 0.88
CA GLY A 294 0.18 -6.21 1.37
C GLY A 294 0.12 -6.36 2.90
N LEU A 295 -0.90 -7.07 3.39
CA LEU A 295 -1.25 -7.18 4.82
C LEU A 295 -0.35 -8.17 5.60
N VAL A 296 0.83 -7.70 5.98
CA VAL A 296 1.80 -8.43 6.82
C VAL A 296 1.51 -8.19 8.32
N PRO A 297 1.45 -9.24 9.17
CA PRO A 297 1.27 -9.10 10.62
C PRO A 297 2.43 -8.40 11.31
N PHE A 298 2.08 -7.62 12.33
CA PHE A 298 2.98 -6.73 13.05
C PHE A 298 4.30 -7.40 13.50
N GLN A 299 4.26 -8.54 14.21
CA GLN A 299 5.49 -9.21 14.72
C GLN A 299 6.29 -10.01 13.67
N PHE A 300 5.90 -10.00 12.40
CA PHE A 300 6.78 -10.48 11.33
C PHE A 300 7.86 -9.44 10.99
N TYR A 301 7.55 -8.16 11.22
CA TYR A 301 8.51 -7.06 11.10
C TYR A 301 9.44 -6.97 12.31
N ASP A 302 10.67 -6.55 12.03
CA ASP A 302 11.71 -6.21 12.99
C ASP A 302 11.76 -4.69 13.19
N GLN A 303 11.88 -3.96 12.07
CA GLN A 303 11.89 -2.51 12.03
C GLN A 303 11.00 -1.96 10.90
N VAL A 304 10.39 -0.81 11.14
CA VAL A 304 9.69 -0.02 10.11
C VAL A 304 10.21 1.42 10.13
N GLN A 305 10.73 1.87 9.00
CA GLN A 305 11.06 3.27 8.74
C GLN A 305 9.97 3.91 7.89
N ILE A 306 9.47 5.06 8.33
CA ILE A 306 8.55 5.92 7.58
C ILE A 306 9.32 7.17 7.20
N LYS A 307 9.58 7.39 5.91
CA LYS A 307 10.15 8.63 5.38
C LYS A 307 9.01 9.55 4.93
N THR A 308 8.85 10.68 5.62
CA THR A 308 7.78 11.66 5.39
C THR A 308 8.18 12.68 4.32
N GLY A 309 9.47 12.95 4.13
CA GLY A 309 10.04 13.82 3.09
C GLY A 309 11.57 13.70 3.02
N GLY A 310 12.20 14.40 2.09
CA GLY A 310 13.67 14.49 2.00
C GLY A 310 14.38 13.21 1.57
N TYR A 311 13.66 12.26 0.96
CA TYR A 311 14.17 10.92 0.67
C TYR A 311 14.97 10.84 -0.65
N GLN A 312 16.02 10.02 -0.61
CA GLN A 312 17.11 9.91 -1.59
C GLN A 312 16.71 9.21 -2.91
N ALA A 313 17.57 9.28 -3.94
CA ALA A 313 17.25 8.92 -5.32
C ALA A 313 17.01 7.41 -5.58
N GLU A 314 17.40 6.53 -4.66
CA GLU A 314 17.06 5.10 -4.69
C GLU A 314 15.55 4.82 -4.54
N PHE A 315 14.79 5.81 -4.02
CA PHE A 315 13.34 5.80 -3.85
C PHE A 315 12.63 6.65 -4.93
N GLY A 316 11.51 6.13 -5.46
CA GLY A 316 10.66 6.81 -6.44
C GLY A 316 9.23 6.25 -6.45
N ARG A 317 8.49 6.50 -7.54
CA ARG A 317 7.09 6.06 -7.74
C ARG A 317 6.11 6.43 -6.62
N ALA A 318 6.40 7.49 -5.89
CA ALA A 318 5.61 7.99 -4.76
C ALA A 318 5.60 9.52 -4.77
N THR A 319 4.57 10.11 -4.19
CA THR A 319 4.42 11.57 -3.99
C THR A 319 3.90 11.93 -2.60
N GLY A 320 3.45 10.95 -1.82
CA GLY A 320 3.25 11.01 -0.36
C GLY A 320 4.56 10.71 0.37
N GLY A 321 4.70 9.51 0.93
CA GLY A 321 5.93 9.07 1.59
C GLY A 321 6.36 7.65 1.23
N ALA A 322 7.47 7.21 1.82
CA ALA A 322 7.95 5.82 1.71
C ALA A 322 7.88 5.11 3.05
N VAL A 323 7.39 3.88 3.06
CA VAL A 323 7.29 3.01 4.23
C VAL A 323 8.14 1.77 3.96
N ILE A 324 9.29 1.69 4.62
CA ILE A 324 10.28 0.63 4.47
C ILE A 324 10.20 -0.28 5.68
N ALA A 325 9.93 -1.56 5.48
CA ALA A 325 9.91 -2.54 6.55
C ALA A 325 10.94 -3.65 6.34
N LEU A 326 11.59 -4.07 7.42
CA LEU A 326 12.43 -5.26 7.46
C LEU A 326 11.73 -6.37 8.24
N THR A 327 11.83 -7.60 7.76
CA THR A 327 11.37 -8.78 8.50
C THR A 327 12.41 -9.23 9.52
N ARG A 328 11.95 -9.88 10.58
CA ARG A 328 12.83 -10.60 11.50
C ARG A 328 13.64 -11.67 10.74
N SER A 329 14.85 -11.93 11.23
CA SER A 329 15.92 -12.66 10.55
C SER A 329 16.60 -13.64 11.52
N GLY A 330 17.35 -14.63 11.02
CA GLY A 330 17.93 -15.68 11.86
C GLY A 330 19.18 -15.28 12.64
N SER A 331 19.56 -16.09 13.64
CA SER A 331 20.65 -15.84 14.61
C SER A 331 21.47 -17.09 14.93
N ASN A 332 22.70 -16.91 15.47
CA ASN A 332 23.56 -18.00 15.95
C ASN A 332 22.98 -18.76 17.15
N ASP A 333 22.20 -18.08 17.98
CA ASP A 333 21.44 -18.72 19.06
C ASP A 333 20.08 -19.17 18.60
N TYR A 334 19.63 -20.31 19.12
CA TYR A 334 18.23 -20.69 19.06
C TYR A 334 17.40 -19.76 19.96
N ALA A 335 16.32 -19.24 19.40
CA ALA A 335 15.35 -18.45 20.12
C ALA A 335 13.94 -18.76 19.60
N GLY A 336 12.95 -18.59 20.45
CA GLY A 336 11.57 -18.75 20.05
C GLY A 336 10.62 -17.98 20.95
N GLY A 337 9.36 -17.97 20.58
CA GLY A 337 8.35 -17.35 21.41
C GLY A 337 6.94 -17.51 20.89
N PHE A 338 6.00 -17.17 21.76
CA PHE A 338 4.61 -17.00 21.37
C PHE A 338 4.06 -15.67 21.88
N ASN A 339 3.06 -15.18 21.18
CA ASN A 339 2.19 -14.13 21.69
C ASN A 339 0.73 -14.56 21.49
N ALA A 340 -0.16 -14.11 22.36
CA ALA A 340 -1.60 -14.31 22.20
C ALA A 340 -2.35 -13.04 22.64
N TYR A 341 -3.20 -12.51 21.78
CA TYR A 341 -3.98 -11.29 22.00
C TYR A 341 -5.46 -11.53 21.79
N TRP A 342 -6.28 -10.84 22.59
CA TRP A 342 -7.73 -10.93 22.55
C TRP A 342 -8.35 -9.56 22.75
N SER A 343 -9.20 -9.15 21.81
CA SER A 343 -10.00 -7.93 21.88
C SER A 343 -11.49 -8.33 21.96
N PRO A 344 -12.05 -8.54 23.17
CA PRO A 344 -13.42 -9.00 23.32
C PRO A 344 -14.45 -7.94 22.92
N SER A 345 -15.47 -8.38 22.17
CA SER A 345 -16.68 -7.60 21.87
C SER A 345 -17.33 -7.02 23.12
N GLY A 346 -17.37 -7.77 24.21
CA GLY A 346 -17.93 -7.35 25.50
C GLY A 346 -17.20 -6.22 26.24
N LEU A 347 -15.96 -5.88 25.84
CA LEU A 347 -15.22 -4.72 26.36
C LEU A 347 -15.01 -3.61 25.31
N ARG A 348 -15.68 -3.72 24.16
CA ARG A 348 -15.80 -2.63 23.18
C ARG A 348 -17.07 -1.83 23.49
N SER A 349 -16.91 -0.53 23.68
CA SER A 349 -18.04 0.38 23.82
C SER A 349 -18.77 0.50 22.47
N ARG A 350 -20.10 0.62 22.50
CA ARG A 350 -20.90 0.96 21.31
C ARG A 350 -20.46 2.32 20.75
N ALA A 351 -20.56 2.51 19.43
CA ALA A 351 -20.26 3.79 18.79
C ALA A 351 -21.49 4.75 18.88
N ARG A 352 -21.74 5.56 17.85
CA ARG A 352 -23.00 6.29 17.65
C ARG A 352 -23.47 6.04 16.23
N ASP A 353 -24.78 5.95 16.05
CA ASP A 353 -25.40 5.77 14.75
C ASP A 353 -25.13 6.95 13.81
N THR A 354 -24.80 6.62 12.56
CA THR A 354 -24.72 7.54 11.42
C THR A 354 -26.06 7.51 10.68
N TYR A 355 -26.24 8.31 9.63
CA TYR A 355 -27.48 8.26 8.84
C TYR A 355 -27.57 7.01 7.94
N ILE A 356 -26.47 6.26 7.79
CA ILE A 356 -26.36 5.03 6.98
C ILE A 356 -26.07 3.77 7.80
N SER A 357 -25.46 3.88 8.98
CA SER A 357 -25.01 2.75 9.79
C SER A 357 -25.52 2.81 11.23
N ASN A 358 -25.89 1.64 11.76
CA ASN A 358 -26.47 1.44 13.07
C ASN A 358 -25.38 0.97 14.06
N ASN A 359 -24.37 1.83 14.23
CA ASN A 359 -23.13 1.50 14.95
C ASN A 359 -23.31 1.30 16.47
N ASP A 360 -24.52 1.47 16.97
CA ASP A 360 -25.01 0.97 18.27
C ASP A 360 -25.00 -0.58 18.35
N ARG A 361 -25.31 -1.26 17.24
CA ARG A 361 -25.49 -2.71 17.18
C ARG A 361 -24.22 -3.49 16.86
N ASP A 362 -23.20 -2.83 16.30
CA ASP A 362 -21.98 -3.46 15.80
C ASP A 362 -21.26 -4.28 16.86
N LYS A 363 -20.70 -5.43 16.45
CA LYS A 363 -19.93 -6.33 17.33
C LYS A 363 -18.72 -6.86 16.61
N ARG A 364 -17.54 -6.48 17.10
CA ARG A 364 -16.25 -6.96 16.62
C ARG A 364 -15.54 -7.75 17.71
N GLN A 365 -14.93 -8.87 17.35
CA GLN A 365 -14.06 -9.64 18.24
C GLN A 365 -12.86 -10.19 17.45
N ASP A 366 -11.66 -9.81 17.89
CA ASP A 366 -10.39 -10.24 17.31
C ASP A 366 -9.65 -11.17 18.31
N TYR A 367 -9.17 -12.31 17.81
CA TYR A 367 -8.12 -13.14 18.42
C TYR A 367 -6.93 -13.19 17.48
N GLU A 368 -5.73 -13.02 18.03
CA GLU A 368 -4.51 -13.05 17.24
C GLU A 368 -3.38 -13.73 18.03
N GLY A 369 -2.90 -14.86 17.53
CA GLY A 369 -1.73 -15.54 18.04
C GLY A 369 -0.52 -15.34 17.14
N ASN A 370 0.67 -15.45 17.73
CA ASN A 370 1.95 -15.56 17.02
C ASN A 370 2.69 -16.78 17.58
N LEU A 371 3.32 -17.55 16.71
CA LEU A 371 4.34 -18.53 17.02
C LEU A 371 5.55 -18.24 16.15
N TRP A 372 6.75 -18.14 16.75
CA TRP A 372 7.97 -17.89 16.01
C TRP A 372 9.15 -18.68 16.57
N ALA A 373 10.09 -19.02 15.67
CA ALA A 373 11.34 -19.69 16.00
C ALA A 373 12.46 -19.20 15.08
N SER A 374 13.68 -19.11 15.61
CA SER A 374 14.88 -18.76 14.86
C SER A 374 16.09 -19.53 15.39
N GLY A 375 17.13 -19.62 14.57
CA GLY A 375 18.42 -20.19 14.95
C GLY A 375 19.30 -20.51 13.74
N PRO A 376 20.43 -21.19 13.97
CA PRO A 376 21.29 -21.70 12.92
C PRO A 376 20.72 -23.00 12.32
N ILE A 377 20.80 -23.12 10.99
CA ILE A 377 20.81 -24.41 10.28
C ILE A 377 22.26 -24.91 10.20
N ILE A 378 23.20 -24.02 9.86
CA ILE A 378 24.64 -24.23 9.96
C ILE A 378 25.15 -23.06 10.80
N LYS A 379 25.72 -23.35 11.97
CA LYS A 379 26.22 -22.30 12.86
C LYS A 379 27.25 -21.45 12.13
N ASP A 380 27.25 -20.15 12.45
CA ASP A 380 28.21 -19.17 11.94
C ASP A 380 28.09 -18.90 10.41
N ARG A 381 27.05 -19.42 9.73
CA ARG A 381 26.81 -19.20 8.27
C ARG A 381 25.35 -19.17 7.82
N LEU A 382 24.55 -20.19 8.13
CA LEU A 382 23.20 -20.38 7.57
C LEU A 382 22.16 -20.36 8.68
N TYR A 383 21.22 -19.44 8.59
CA TYR A 383 20.24 -19.15 9.64
C TYR A 383 18.81 -19.20 9.12
N PHE A 384 17.86 -19.45 10.02
CA PHE A 384 16.43 -19.37 9.74
C PHE A 384 15.69 -18.47 10.73
N PHE A 385 14.61 -17.88 10.25
CA PHE A 385 13.50 -17.36 11.04
C PHE A 385 12.19 -17.89 10.43
N GLY A 386 11.30 -18.44 11.26
CA GLY A 386 9.98 -18.92 10.87
C GLY A 386 8.89 -18.33 11.75
N PHE A 387 7.75 -17.99 11.15
CA PHE A 387 6.66 -17.27 11.79
C PHE A 387 5.29 -17.76 11.30
N PHE A 388 4.39 -18.02 12.25
CA PHE A 388 3.01 -18.43 12.02
C PHE A 388 2.07 -17.60 12.90
N ASN A 389 1.07 -16.97 12.27
CA ASN A 389 0.12 -16.06 12.91
C ASN A 389 -1.31 -16.59 12.71
N PRO A 390 -1.79 -17.47 13.62
CA PRO A 390 -3.20 -17.88 13.65
C PRO A 390 -4.05 -16.69 14.11
N ARG A 391 -4.96 -16.25 13.23
CA ARG A 391 -5.82 -15.08 13.43
C ARG A 391 -7.28 -15.44 13.20
N TYR A 392 -8.16 -14.91 14.05
CA TYR A 392 -9.60 -15.03 13.91
C TYR A 392 -10.25 -13.67 14.18
N ARG A 393 -11.02 -13.16 13.22
CA ARG A 393 -11.96 -12.06 13.42
C ARG A 393 -13.37 -12.57 13.22
N SER A 394 -14.28 -12.13 14.09
CA SER A 394 -15.72 -12.13 13.78
C SER A 394 -16.23 -10.71 13.93
N GLU A 395 -17.00 -10.27 12.95
CA GLU A 395 -17.58 -8.94 12.89
C GLU A 395 -19.07 -9.05 12.51
N PHE A 396 -19.87 -8.15 13.04
CA PHE A 396 -21.28 -8.01 12.75
C PHE A 396 -21.59 -6.53 12.72
N ASP A 397 -22.11 -6.06 11.60
CA ASP A 397 -22.42 -4.65 11.35
C ASP A 397 -23.85 -4.55 10.81
N ALA A 398 -24.51 -3.41 11.08
CA ALA A 398 -25.89 -3.18 10.63
C ALA A 398 -26.06 -1.80 10.00
N THR A 399 -26.85 -1.70 8.92
CA THR A 399 -27.21 -0.41 8.33
C THR A 399 -28.40 0.23 9.05
N GLN A 400 -28.59 1.53 8.82
CA GLN A 400 -29.91 2.16 8.96
C GLN A 400 -30.85 1.70 7.84
N PRO A 401 -32.15 2.03 7.93
CA PRO A 401 -33.09 1.93 6.82
C PRO A 401 -32.64 2.74 5.59
N ILE A 402 -32.16 2.07 4.55
CA ILE A 402 -31.77 2.64 3.25
C ILE A 402 -32.70 2.05 2.19
N ASN A 403 -33.36 2.89 1.40
CA ASN A 403 -34.32 2.48 0.35
C ASN A 403 -35.35 1.44 0.84
N GLY A 404 -35.87 1.64 2.06
CA GLY A 404 -36.84 0.74 2.69
C GLY A 404 -36.28 -0.62 3.13
N SER A 405 -34.95 -0.79 3.21
CA SER A 405 -34.28 -2.04 3.60
C SER A 405 -33.25 -1.82 4.70
N VAL A 406 -33.00 -2.85 5.52
CA VAL A 406 -31.89 -2.88 6.50
C VAL A 406 -31.01 -4.08 6.19
N THR A 407 -29.71 -3.85 6.11
CA THR A 407 -28.70 -4.88 5.86
C THR A 407 -27.95 -5.19 7.15
N GLU A 408 -27.82 -6.49 7.45
CA GLU A 408 -27.16 -7.07 8.62
C GLU A 408 -26.04 -8.00 8.11
N THR A 409 -24.78 -7.56 8.19
CA THR A 409 -23.62 -8.31 7.68
C THR A 409 -23.00 -9.13 8.80
N PHE A 410 -22.73 -10.41 8.55
CA PHE A 410 -22.09 -11.34 9.48
C PHE A 410 -20.79 -11.85 8.86
N ALA A 411 -19.65 -11.28 9.27
CA ALA A 411 -18.33 -11.50 8.67
C ALA A 411 -17.42 -12.34 9.57
N LYS A 412 -16.61 -13.22 8.97
CA LYS A 412 -15.53 -13.96 9.65
C LYS A 412 -14.29 -14.07 8.78
N SER A 413 -13.13 -13.73 9.35
CA SER A 413 -11.83 -14.09 8.79
C SER A 413 -11.13 -15.10 9.71
N LYS A 414 -10.58 -16.16 9.12
CA LYS A 414 -9.86 -17.23 9.85
C LYS A 414 -8.54 -17.65 9.19
N LYS A 415 -8.12 -16.99 8.10
CA LYS A 415 -6.99 -17.44 7.28
C LYS A 415 -5.67 -17.06 7.98
N PRO A 416 -4.85 -18.03 8.46
CA PRO A 416 -3.62 -17.71 9.15
C PRO A 416 -2.60 -17.11 8.18
N PHE A 417 -1.71 -16.27 8.71
CA PHE A 417 -0.50 -15.85 7.98
C PHE A 417 0.64 -16.81 8.30
N PHE A 418 1.51 -17.06 7.32
CA PHE A 418 2.75 -17.80 7.50
C PHE A 418 3.86 -17.18 6.66
N GLY A 419 5.08 -17.18 7.19
CA GLY A 419 6.25 -16.65 6.50
C GLY A 419 7.55 -17.01 7.21
N GLY A 420 8.66 -16.74 6.55
CA GLY A 420 9.99 -16.98 7.09
C GLY A 420 11.08 -16.38 6.24
N LYS A 421 12.29 -16.40 6.78
CA LYS A 421 13.52 -15.93 6.14
C LYS A 421 14.63 -16.96 6.33
N ILE A 422 15.43 -17.15 5.30
CA ILE A 422 16.73 -17.81 5.35
C ILE A 422 17.79 -16.74 5.10
N ASP A 423 18.75 -16.63 6.00
CA ASP A 423 19.95 -15.80 5.85
C ASP A 423 21.15 -16.74 5.63
N PHE A 424 21.91 -16.59 4.55
CA PHE A 424 23.12 -17.37 4.28
C PHE A 424 24.31 -16.44 4.07
N ASP A 425 25.11 -16.28 5.12
CA ASP A 425 26.42 -15.67 5.08
C ASP A 425 27.40 -16.75 4.55
N VAL A 426 27.64 -16.71 3.23
CA VAL A 426 28.45 -17.71 2.49
C VAL A 426 29.92 -17.63 2.91
N THR A 427 30.33 -16.39 3.12
CA THR A 427 31.58 -15.87 3.70
C THR A 427 31.20 -14.60 4.47
N GLU A 428 32.14 -13.96 5.16
CA GLU A 428 31.89 -12.63 5.74
C GLU A 428 31.49 -11.62 4.65
N ASP A 429 32.10 -11.69 3.47
CA ASP A 429 31.91 -10.72 2.37
C ASP A 429 30.63 -10.90 1.53
N HIS A 430 30.15 -12.14 1.43
CA HIS A 430 29.07 -12.53 0.53
C HIS A 430 27.87 -13.12 1.29
N ARG A 431 26.73 -12.43 1.21
CA ARG A 431 25.45 -12.76 1.83
C ARG A 431 24.38 -13.05 0.78
N LEU A 432 23.59 -14.09 1.02
CA LEU A 432 22.35 -14.42 0.32
C LEU A 432 21.18 -14.39 1.32
N GLU A 433 20.06 -13.80 0.92
CA GLU A 433 18.86 -13.70 1.75
C GLU A 433 17.65 -14.16 0.95
N PHE A 434 16.85 -15.06 1.51
CA PHE A 434 15.59 -15.50 0.91
C PHE A 434 14.44 -15.31 1.91
N THR A 435 13.47 -14.49 1.55
CA THR A 435 12.23 -14.26 2.33
C THR A 435 11.05 -14.83 1.57
N TYR A 436 10.17 -15.55 2.26
CA TYR A 436 8.87 -15.95 1.74
C TYR A 436 7.78 -15.63 2.76
N PHE A 437 6.65 -15.09 2.30
CA PHE A 437 5.46 -14.96 3.13
C PHE A 437 4.16 -14.98 2.32
N ASN A 438 3.15 -15.63 2.90
CA ASN A 438 1.78 -15.61 2.37
C ASN A 438 0.96 -14.58 3.17
N ASN A 439 0.72 -13.42 2.55
CA ASN A 439 -0.08 -12.34 3.16
C ASN A 439 -1.59 -12.48 2.93
N SER A 440 -2.03 -13.57 2.31
CA SER A 440 -3.43 -13.69 1.90
C SER A 440 -4.40 -13.74 3.08
N ASN A 441 -5.54 -13.08 2.88
CA ASN A 441 -6.67 -13.12 3.79
C ASN A 441 -7.89 -13.63 3.03
N ALA A 442 -8.84 -14.20 3.77
CA ALA A 442 -10.16 -14.51 3.26
C ALA A 442 -11.18 -14.17 4.33
N GLU A 443 -12.17 -13.38 3.94
CA GLU A 443 -13.38 -13.13 4.70
C GLU A 443 -14.52 -13.93 4.08
N GLU A 444 -15.26 -14.64 4.93
CA GLU A 444 -16.41 -15.45 4.56
C GLU A 444 -17.56 -15.10 5.48
N GLY A 445 -18.76 -14.99 4.93
CA GLY A 445 -19.87 -14.47 5.70
C GLY A 445 -21.23 -14.62 5.02
N THR A 446 -22.20 -14.01 5.68
CA THR A 446 -23.58 -13.94 5.23
C THR A 446 -24.06 -12.51 5.38
N ILE A 447 -24.61 -11.94 4.31
CA ILE A 447 -25.36 -10.69 4.38
C ILE A 447 -26.85 -11.04 4.48
N ARG A 448 -27.55 -10.39 5.42
CA ARG A 448 -29.00 -10.52 5.59
C ARG A 448 -29.66 -9.18 5.28
N THR A 449 -30.48 -9.11 4.23
CA THR A 449 -31.17 -7.87 3.84
C THR A 449 -32.67 -8.01 4.12
N ARG A 450 -33.18 -7.23 5.08
CA ARG A 450 -34.59 -7.16 5.48
C ARG A 450 -35.28 -6.01 4.76
N VAL A 451 -36.24 -6.32 3.89
CA VAL A 451 -37.10 -5.31 3.26
C VAL A 451 -38.22 -4.95 4.24
N LEU A 452 -38.25 -3.70 4.71
CA LEU A 452 -39.08 -3.24 5.83
C LEU A 452 -40.58 -3.19 5.52
N SER A 453 -40.96 -3.25 4.23
CA SER A 453 -42.37 -3.38 3.83
C SER A 453 -42.97 -4.76 4.14
N GLY A 454 -42.12 -5.77 4.46
CA GLY A 454 -42.55 -7.16 4.63
C GLY A 454 -43.02 -7.85 3.34
N ALA A 455 -42.91 -7.18 2.18
CA ALA A 455 -43.38 -7.70 0.89
C ALA A 455 -42.58 -8.92 0.40
N VAL A 456 -41.35 -9.10 0.90
CA VAL A 456 -40.53 -10.31 0.71
C VAL A 456 -39.89 -10.73 2.04
N PRO A 457 -39.58 -12.03 2.24
CA PRO A 457 -38.79 -12.49 3.37
C PRO A 457 -37.38 -11.86 3.37
N ASP A 458 -36.74 -11.78 4.54
CA ASP A 458 -35.33 -11.40 4.67
C ASP A 458 -34.45 -12.23 3.71
N LEU A 459 -33.73 -11.54 2.83
CA LEU A 459 -32.76 -12.17 1.92
C LEU A 459 -31.54 -12.62 2.73
N VAL A 460 -30.96 -13.76 2.37
CA VAL A 460 -29.81 -14.34 3.08
C VAL A 460 -28.79 -14.81 2.05
N THR A 461 -27.74 -14.01 1.88
CA THR A 461 -26.78 -14.17 0.79
C THR A 461 -25.40 -14.50 1.34
N PRO A 462 -24.83 -15.70 1.05
CA PRO A 462 -23.45 -16.01 1.37
C PRO A 462 -22.51 -15.22 0.46
N TYR A 463 -21.41 -14.74 1.01
CA TYR A 463 -20.37 -14.04 0.27
C TYR A 463 -18.98 -14.48 0.73
N ARG A 464 -17.98 -14.30 -0.13
CA ARG A 464 -16.58 -14.53 0.20
C ARG A 464 -15.69 -13.55 -0.55
N VAL A 465 -14.88 -12.81 0.21
CA VAL A 465 -13.83 -11.91 -0.29
C VAL A 465 -12.47 -12.53 0.00
N SER A 466 -11.58 -12.60 -0.99
CA SER A 466 -10.20 -13.08 -0.86
C SER A 466 -9.24 -12.04 -1.41
N VAL A 467 -8.20 -11.72 -0.63
CA VAL A 467 -7.20 -10.68 -0.97
C VAL A 467 -5.79 -11.13 -0.62
N GLY A 468 -4.80 -10.68 -1.40
CA GLY A 468 -3.39 -10.98 -1.17
C GLY A 468 -3.00 -12.40 -1.59
N GLY A 469 -1.76 -12.82 -1.29
CA GLY A 469 -1.20 -14.07 -1.81
C GLY A 469 0.24 -14.31 -1.38
N ASP A 470 1.01 -14.90 -2.28
CA ASP A 470 2.38 -15.37 -2.05
C ASP A 470 3.40 -14.30 -2.46
N ASN A 471 4.42 -14.12 -1.63
CA ASN A 471 5.47 -13.12 -1.82
C ASN A 471 6.83 -13.79 -1.62
N TYR A 472 7.73 -13.63 -2.60
CA TYR A 472 9.06 -14.21 -2.66
C TYR A 472 10.08 -13.09 -2.86
N ILE A 473 11.14 -13.06 -2.05
CA ILE A 473 12.20 -12.05 -2.14
C ILE A 473 13.54 -12.76 -2.01
N GLY A 474 14.36 -12.71 -3.05
CA GLY A 474 15.76 -13.14 -3.02
C GLY A 474 16.68 -11.93 -3.16
N LYS A 475 17.59 -11.71 -2.21
CA LYS A 475 18.65 -10.69 -2.27
C LYS A 475 20.02 -11.36 -2.20
N TYR A 476 20.98 -10.80 -2.94
CA TYR A 476 22.41 -11.03 -2.80
C TYR A 476 23.10 -9.71 -2.48
N THR A 477 24.06 -9.74 -1.56
CA THR A 477 25.01 -8.65 -1.29
C THR A 477 26.42 -9.24 -1.29
N GLY A 478 27.35 -8.60 -2.01
CA GLY A 478 28.75 -9.00 -2.06
C GLY A 478 29.67 -7.79 -1.93
N HIS A 479 30.51 -7.80 -0.92
CA HIS A 479 31.60 -6.84 -0.75
C HIS A 479 32.77 -7.35 -1.58
N ILE A 480 33.11 -6.65 -2.65
CA ILE A 480 34.12 -7.08 -3.65
C ILE A 480 35.51 -6.56 -3.26
N THR A 481 35.54 -5.38 -2.64
CA THR A 481 36.66 -4.79 -1.92
C THR A 481 36.10 -3.92 -0.80
N ASP A 482 36.96 -3.44 0.10
CA ASP A 482 36.61 -2.46 1.15
C ASP A 482 35.90 -1.19 0.62
N TRP A 483 36.05 -0.89 -0.68
CA TRP A 483 35.49 0.29 -1.35
C TRP A 483 34.40 0.00 -2.38
N LEU A 484 34.09 -1.27 -2.67
CA LEU A 484 33.14 -1.68 -3.70
C LEU A 484 32.20 -2.77 -3.19
N THR A 485 30.92 -2.43 -3.01
CA THR A 485 29.86 -3.42 -2.70
C THR A 485 28.84 -3.47 -3.83
N ILE A 486 28.37 -4.67 -4.15
CA ILE A 486 27.28 -4.89 -5.11
C ILE A 486 26.12 -5.59 -4.43
N SER A 487 24.89 -5.25 -4.80
CA SER A 487 23.71 -6.03 -4.41
C SER A 487 22.74 -6.23 -5.57
N ALA A 488 22.06 -7.36 -5.58
CA ALA A 488 21.03 -7.70 -6.56
C ALA A 488 19.81 -8.29 -5.85
N LEU A 489 18.61 -7.89 -6.28
CA LEU A 489 17.35 -8.34 -5.70
C LEU A 489 16.37 -8.76 -6.79
N TYR A 490 15.76 -9.92 -6.58
CA TYR A 490 14.59 -10.40 -7.32
C TYR A 490 13.41 -10.56 -6.36
N GLY A 491 12.29 -9.93 -6.68
CA GLY A 491 11.05 -9.99 -5.92
C GLY A 491 9.89 -10.46 -6.79
N ARG A 492 8.99 -11.27 -6.24
CA ARG A 492 7.74 -11.65 -6.91
C ARG A 492 6.58 -11.74 -5.94
N THR A 493 5.46 -11.13 -6.31
CA THR A 493 4.17 -11.26 -5.62
C THR A 493 3.16 -11.83 -6.61
N ASP A 494 2.45 -12.87 -6.20
CA ASP A 494 1.20 -13.35 -6.82
C ASP A 494 0.07 -13.08 -5.81
N ALA A 495 -0.94 -12.28 -6.16
CA ALA A 495 -2.02 -11.89 -5.26
C ALA A 495 -3.42 -12.15 -5.87
N ASP A 496 -4.34 -12.63 -5.03
CA ASP A 496 -5.77 -12.69 -5.33
C ASP A 496 -6.45 -11.35 -4.97
N GLN A 497 -7.47 -10.97 -5.71
CA GLN A 497 -8.44 -9.94 -5.34
C GLN A 497 -9.81 -10.34 -5.90
N THR A 498 -10.51 -11.20 -5.18
CA THR A 498 -11.78 -11.81 -5.64
C THR A 498 -12.87 -11.69 -4.60
N SER A 499 -13.94 -10.97 -4.93
CA SER A 499 -15.25 -11.05 -4.28
C SER A 499 -16.13 -12.07 -5.03
N SER A 500 -16.99 -12.79 -4.30
CA SER A 500 -17.80 -13.84 -4.89
C SER A 500 -19.10 -14.10 -4.11
N SER A 501 -20.19 -14.29 -4.86
CA SER A 501 -21.46 -14.84 -4.37
C SER A 501 -22.13 -15.65 -5.48
N THR A 502 -22.79 -16.74 -5.10
CA THR A 502 -23.41 -17.70 -6.03
C THR A 502 -24.86 -17.37 -6.38
N GLN A 503 -25.45 -16.32 -5.79
CA GLN A 503 -26.84 -15.93 -6.03
C GLN A 503 -26.95 -14.83 -7.11
N PRO A 504 -27.72 -15.04 -8.18
CA PRO A 504 -28.06 -14.00 -9.15
C PRO A 504 -28.65 -12.74 -8.52
N TYR A 505 -28.35 -11.57 -9.08
CA TYR A 505 -28.96 -10.31 -8.64
C TYR A 505 -30.38 -10.20 -9.19
N ILE A 506 -31.42 -10.27 -8.34
CA ILE A 506 -32.82 -10.25 -8.78
C ILE A 506 -33.59 -9.10 -8.14
N VAL A 507 -34.23 -8.28 -8.97
CA VAL A 507 -35.06 -7.13 -8.56
C VAL A 507 -36.46 -7.28 -9.14
N ASP A 508 -37.50 -7.11 -8.31
CA ASP A 508 -38.86 -6.93 -8.79
C ASP A 508 -39.21 -5.44 -8.84
N GLN A 509 -39.70 -4.97 -10.00
CA GLN A 509 -40.16 -3.60 -10.22
C GLN A 509 -41.57 -3.59 -10.84
N ARG A 510 -42.33 -4.70 -10.77
CA ARG A 510 -43.70 -4.80 -11.34
C ARG A 510 -44.72 -3.91 -10.64
N SER A 511 -44.44 -3.48 -9.41
CA SER A 511 -45.21 -2.48 -8.64
C SER A 511 -44.80 -1.02 -8.92
N GLY A 512 -43.86 -0.79 -9.85
CA GLY A 512 -43.25 0.52 -10.10
C GLY A 512 -42.01 0.77 -9.23
N THR A 513 -42.09 0.46 -7.94
CA THR A 513 -40.96 0.51 -7.00
C THR A 513 -40.03 -0.69 -7.19
N ALA A 514 -38.73 -0.45 -7.34
CA ALA A 514 -37.73 -1.50 -7.42
C ALA A 514 -37.41 -2.06 -6.02
N VAL A 515 -37.60 -3.37 -5.83
CA VAL A 515 -37.30 -4.10 -4.60
C VAL A 515 -36.37 -5.27 -4.94
N GLN A 516 -35.23 -5.39 -4.28
CA GLN A 516 -34.38 -6.58 -4.42
C GLN A 516 -35.07 -7.79 -3.77
N ILE A 517 -35.05 -8.94 -4.47
CA ILE A 517 -35.71 -10.18 -4.02
C ILE A 517 -34.79 -11.41 -3.97
N ALA A 518 -33.56 -11.31 -4.49
CA ALA A 518 -32.46 -12.27 -4.28
C ALA A 518 -31.10 -11.64 -4.66
N GLY A 519 -29.99 -12.30 -4.30
CA GLY A 519 -28.63 -11.90 -4.71
C GLY A 519 -27.84 -11.13 -3.66
N HIS A 520 -26.62 -10.75 -4.01
CA HIS A 520 -25.78 -9.85 -3.20
C HIS A 520 -26.36 -8.42 -3.21
N PRO A 521 -26.21 -7.60 -2.15
CA PRO A 521 -26.71 -6.21 -2.20
C PRO A 521 -26.07 -5.41 -3.33
N ASP A 522 -24.74 -5.56 -3.48
CA ASP A 522 -24.01 -5.03 -4.62
C ASP A 522 -24.35 -5.84 -5.86
N ALA A 523 -24.81 -5.16 -6.91
CA ALA A 523 -25.26 -5.82 -8.13
C ALA A 523 -24.11 -6.54 -8.86
N THR A 524 -22.89 -6.00 -8.79
CA THR A 524 -21.69 -6.50 -9.45
C THR A 524 -20.60 -6.88 -8.44
N LEU A 525 -19.78 -7.85 -8.81
CA LEU A 525 -18.66 -8.38 -8.03
C LEU A 525 -17.41 -8.48 -8.90
N ASP A 526 -16.27 -8.09 -8.34
CA ASP A 526 -14.97 -8.15 -9.00
C ASP A 526 -14.20 -9.44 -8.66
N SER A 527 -13.63 -10.04 -9.69
CA SER A 527 -12.67 -11.15 -9.58
C SER A 527 -11.35 -10.78 -10.24
N GLY A 528 -10.23 -11.26 -9.70
CA GLY A 528 -8.94 -10.89 -10.25
C GLY A 528 -7.73 -11.54 -9.61
N ALA A 529 -6.63 -11.52 -10.37
CA ALA A 529 -5.32 -11.97 -9.91
C ALA A 529 -4.24 -11.02 -10.45
N ASP A 530 -3.33 -10.63 -9.57
CA ASP A 530 -2.23 -9.71 -9.84
C ASP A 530 -0.89 -10.40 -9.71
N ARG A 531 0.06 -10.01 -10.55
CA ARG A 531 1.48 -10.33 -10.41
C ARG A 531 2.35 -9.10 -10.56
N ARG A 532 3.29 -8.94 -9.62
CA ARG A 532 4.49 -8.10 -9.76
C ARG A 532 5.70 -9.01 -9.83
N GLU A 533 6.56 -8.80 -10.82
CA GLU A 533 7.94 -9.31 -10.85
C GLU A 533 8.88 -8.10 -10.84
N LEU A 534 9.80 -8.06 -9.88
CA LEU A 534 10.69 -6.94 -9.62
C LEU A 534 12.14 -7.41 -9.72
N TYR A 535 12.94 -6.66 -10.48
CA TYR A 535 14.37 -6.88 -10.66
C TYR A 535 15.11 -5.60 -10.27
N ARG A 536 16.13 -5.71 -9.43
CA ARG A 536 16.94 -4.56 -9.00
C ARG A 536 18.42 -4.96 -8.89
N ALA A 537 19.30 -4.04 -9.27
CA ALA A 537 20.73 -4.14 -9.02
C ALA A 537 21.29 -2.78 -8.57
N ASP A 538 22.20 -2.82 -7.61
CA ASP A 538 22.82 -1.67 -6.98
C ASP A 538 24.34 -1.87 -6.90
N VAL A 539 25.08 -0.77 -6.99
CA VAL A 539 26.53 -0.71 -6.80
C VAL A 539 26.83 0.46 -5.88
N ASP A 540 27.46 0.17 -4.76
CA ASP A 540 27.95 1.12 -3.76
C ASP A 540 29.48 1.28 -3.94
N ILE A 541 29.93 2.50 -4.19
CA ILE A 541 31.34 2.87 -4.37
C ILE A 541 31.73 3.89 -3.30
N LEU A 542 32.85 3.64 -2.64
CA LEU A 542 33.38 4.43 -1.54
C LEU A 542 34.69 5.11 -2.00
N ALA A 543 34.82 6.43 -1.87
CA ALA A 543 35.95 7.16 -2.47
C ALA A 543 36.36 8.44 -1.71
N HIS A 544 37.67 8.64 -1.53
CA HIS A 544 38.22 9.90 -0.99
C HIS A 544 38.67 10.82 -2.13
N LEU A 545 38.00 11.96 -2.31
CA LEU A 545 38.37 13.00 -3.26
C LEU A 545 37.73 14.34 -2.86
N LEU A 546 38.51 15.30 -2.33
CA LEU A 546 38.00 16.58 -1.82
C LEU A 546 36.93 16.40 -0.71
N GLY A 547 37.12 15.39 0.13
CA GLY A 547 36.13 14.88 1.07
C GLY A 547 35.87 13.39 0.83
N GLU A 548 34.91 12.85 1.55
CA GLU A 548 34.60 11.42 1.62
C GLU A 548 33.26 11.11 0.96
N HIS A 549 33.25 10.23 -0.04
CA HIS A 549 32.09 9.94 -0.88
C HIS A 549 31.58 8.52 -0.71
N HIS A 550 30.26 8.35 -0.67
CA HIS A 550 29.57 7.10 -1.00
C HIS A 550 28.66 7.34 -2.20
N ILE A 551 29.17 6.97 -3.38
CA ILE A 551 28.47 7.02 -4.66
C ILE A 551 27.72 5.71 -4.84
N ARG A 552 26.39 5.78 -4.82
CA ARG A 552 25.50 4.65 -5.09
C ARG A 552 24.82 4.80 -6.43
N PHE A 553 25.05 3.84 -7.32
CA PHE A 553 24.31 3.67 -8.57
C PHE A 553 23.33 2.52 -8.45
N GLY A 554 22.17 2.60 -9.10
CA GLY A 554 21.30 1.44 -9.24
C GLY A 554 20.29 1.51 -10.36
N VAL A 555 19.80 0.33 -10.74
CA VAL A 555 18.77 0.13 -11.76
C VAL A 555 17.67 -0.76 -11.19
N ASP A 556 16.42 -0.44 -11.51
CA ASP A 556 15.28 -1.24 -11.09
C ASP A 556 14.20 -1.34 -12.19
N ARG A 557 13.49 -2.47 -12.22
CA ARG A 557 12.39 -2.76 -13.14
C ARG A 557 11.29 -3.52 -12.40
N GLU A 558 10.06 -3.04 -12.52
CA GLU A 558 8.84 -3.78 -12.20
C GLU A 558 8.11 -4.13 -13.48
N ASP A 559 7.90 -5.42 -13.72
CA ASP A 559 6.88 -5.92 -14.65
C ASP A 559 5.61 -6.23 -13.87
N LEU A 560 4.51 -5.60 -14.26
CA LEU A 560 3.22 -5.67 -13.61
C LEU A 560 2.19 -6.28 -14.56
N SER A 561 1.41 -7.24 -14.08
CA SER A 561 0.27 -7.78 -14.83
C SER A 561 -0.94 -7.99 -13.95
N SER A 562 -2.11 -7.55 -14.41
CA SER A 562 -3.37 -7.66 -13.70
C SER A 562 -4.41 -8.36 -14.57
N ARG A 563 -5.07 -9.38 -14.02
CA ARG A 563 -6.31 -9.93 -14.57
C ARG A 563 -7.49 -9.43 -13.74
N VAL A 564 -8.52 -8.95 -14.43
CA VAL A 564 -9.81 -8.52 -13.86
C VAL A 564 -10.95 -9.14 -14.66
N SER A 565 -12.05 -9.45 -13.98
CA SER A 565 -13.39 -9.64 -14.54
C SER A 565 -14.41 -9.13 -13.51
N THR A 566 -15.09 -8.03 -13.84
CA THR A 566 -16.28 -7.54 -13.11
C THR A 566 -17.52 -8.17 -13.74
N THR A 567 -18.34 -8.85 -12.95
CA THR A 567 -19.59 -9.49 -13.42
C THR A 567 -20.75 -9.17 -12.49
N TYR A 568 -22.01 -9.41 -12.91
CA TYR A 568 -23.14 -9.38 -11.98
C TYR A 568 -23.00 -10.49 -10.92
N SER A 569 -23.50 -10.27 -9.69
CA SER A 569 -23.62 -11.32 -8.67
C SER A 569 -24.33 -12.55 -9.26
N GLY A 570 -23.79 -13.75 -9.04
CA GLY A 570 -24.27 -14.98 -9.66
C GLY A 570 -24.16 -15.04 -11.20
N GLY A 571 -23.38 -14.15 -11.82
CA GLY A 571 -23.12 -14.07 -13.26
C GLY A 571 -24.22 -13.41 -14.11
N VAL A 572 -25.36 -13.02 -13.51
CA VAL A 572 -26.52 -12.48 -14.26
C VAL A 572 -27.40 -11.61 -13.38
N SER A 573 -27.95 -10.55 -13.98
CA SER A 573 -28.96 -9.68 -13.36
C SER A 573 -30.32 -9.90 -14.00
N TYR A 574 -31.35 -10.08 -13.16
CA TYR A 574 -32.75 -10.22 -13.55
C TYR A 574 -33.57 -9.06 -12.97
N ARG A 575 -34.36 -8.37 -13.79
CA ARG A 575 -35.34 -7.38 -13.33
C ARG A 575 -36.74 -7.67 -13.85
N TYR A 576 -37.69 -7.91 -12.95
CA TYR A 576 -39.10 -8.10 -13.29
C TYR A 576 -39.79 -6.76 -13.47
N LEU A 577 -40.55 -6.64 -14.54
CA LEU A 577 -41.16 -5.41 -15.02
C LEU A 577 -42.57 -5.75 -15.50
N ARG A 578 -43.48 -4.77 -15.41
CA ARG A 578 -44.85 -4.90 -15.91
C ARG A 578 -45.07 -3.82 -16.95
N ALA A 579 -45.60 -4.20 -18.11
CA ALA A 579 -45.90 -3.27 -19.19
C ALA A 579 -47.06 -2.35 -18.77
N GLY A 580 -46.96 -1.07 -19.13
CA GLY A 580 -47.99 -0.08 -18.80
C GLY A 580 -49.29 -0.30 -19.57
N ALA A 581 -50.26 0.59 -19.38
CA ALA A 581 -51.54 0.55 -20.11
C ALA A 581 -51.38 0.66 -21.65
N THR A 582 -50.24 1.19 -22.12
CA THR A 582 -49.87 1.33 -23.54
C THR A 582 -48.87 0.26 -24.03
N GLY A 583 -48.52 -0.72 -23.19
CA GLY A 583 -47.47 -1.70 -23.49
C GLY A 583 -46.09 -1.32 -22.95
N ALA A 584 -45.05 -1.97 -23.47
CA ALA A 584 -43.65 -1.64 -23.25
C ALA A 584 -42.80 -1.97 -24.50
N LEU A 585 -41.59 -1.42 -24.57
CA LEU A 585 -40.67 -1.55 -25.72
C LEU A 585 -41.36 -1.24 -27.06
N ASN A 586 -41.90 -0.03 -27.19
CA ASN A 586 -42.59 0.46 -28.40
C ASN A 586 -43.72 -0.48 -28.90
N GLY A 587 -44.41 -1.16 -27.97
CA GLY A 587 -45.54 -2.06 -28.26
C GLY A 587 -45.16 -3.52 -28.51
N LEU A 588 -43.86 -3.87 -28.52
CA LEU A 588 -43.40 -5.26 -28.67
C LEU A 588 -43.83 -6.15 -27.49
N ILE A 589 -44.03 -5.55 -26.31
CA ILE A 589 -44.63 -6.19 -25.13
C ILE A 589 -46.05 -5.61 -24.96
N PRO A 590 -47.12 -6.44 -24.99
CA PRO A 590 -48.50 -5.98 -24.85
C PRO A 590 -48.77 -5.32 -23.50
N ALA A 591 -49.79 -4.44 -23.46
CA ALA A 591 -50.21 -3.76 -22.24
C ALA A 591 -50.49 -4.74 -21.09
N ASN A 592 -50.14 -4.34 -19.86
CA ASN A 592 -50.35 -5.12 -18.64
C ASN A 592 -49.71 -6.54 -18.62
N THR A 593 -48.72 -6.79 -19.48
CA THR A 593 -47.95 -8.05 -19.52
C THR A 593 -46.75 -7.99 -18.58
N ASP A 594 -46.51 -9.06 -17.81
CA ASP A 594 -45.29 -9.23 -17.02
C ASP A 594 -44.13 -9.70 -17.90
N TYR A 595 -42.96 -9.08 -17.73
CA TYR A 595 -41.76 -9.39 -18.49
C TYR A 595 -40.51 -9.28 -17.60
N VAL A 596 -39.41 -9.86 -18.07
CA VAL A 596 -38.12 -9.84 -17.39
C VAL A 596 -37.05 -9.26 -18.31
N ARG A 597 -36.30 -8.30 -17.77
CA ARG A 597 -35.05 -7.83 -18.34
C ARG A 597 -33.93 -8.70 -17.77
N VAL A 598 -33.23 -9.44 -18.62
CA VAL A 598 -32.04 -10.23 -18.29
C VAL A 598 -30.82 -9.42 -18.73
N GLN A 599 -29.78 -9.35 -17.92
CA GLN A 599 -28.54 -8.65 -18.28
C GLN A 599 -27.31 -9.46 -17.89
N TYR A 600 -26.35 -9.54 -18.80
CA TYR A 600 -25.02 -10.08 -18.57
C TYR A 600 -24.00 -8.96 -18.78
N LEU A 601 -23.08 -8.82 -17.84
CA LEU A 601 -21.96 -7.90 -17.89
C LEU A 601 -20.70 -8.73 -17.60
N ASP A 602 -19.70 -8.61 -18.45
CA ASP A 602 -18.33 -9.04 -18.17
C ASP A 602 -17.37 -7.93 -18.61
N ARG A 603 -16.71 -7.30 -17.63
CA ARG A 603 -15.61 -6.34 -17.86
C ARG A 603 -14.29 -7.06 -17.65
N ALA A 604 -13.82 -7.79 -18.67
CA ALA A 604 -12.70 -8.70 -18.57
C ALA A 604 -11.44 -8.20 -19.30
N GLY A 605 -10.27 -8.43 -18.69
CA GLY A 605 -9.01 -8.14 -19.34
C GLY A 605 -7.77 -8.67 -18.63
N ALA A 606 -6.65 -8.64 -19.35
CA ALA A 606 -5.32 -9.04 -18.87
C ALA A 606 -4.31 -7.93 -19.19
N PHE A 607 -4.24 -6.95 -18.30
CA PHE A 607 -3.51 -5.70 -18.47
C PHE A 607 -2.06 -5.84 -18.06
N LYS A 608 -1.19 -5.01 -18.64
CA LYS A 608 0.24 -4.97 -18.28
C LYS A 608 0.72 -3.53 -18.12
N ALA A 609 1.61 -3.33 -17.17
CA ALA A 609 2.41 -2.11 -17.04
C ALA A 609 3.88 -2.49 -16.79
N GLN A 610 4.79 -1.62 -17.20
CA GLN A 610 6.22 -1.77 -16.94
C GLN A 610 6.78 -0.45 -16.45
N ASN A 611 7.35 -0.49 -15.24
CA ASN A 611 8.07 0.64 -14.67
C ASN A 611 9.56 0.31 -14.66
N THR A 612 10.39 1.22 -15.15
CA THR A 612 11.85 1.07 -15.17
C THR A 612 12.51 2.34 -14.66
N ALA A 613 13.65 2.21 -13.99
CA ALA A 613 14.42 3.35 -13.53
C ALA A 613 15.91 3.07 -13.48
N PHE A 614 16.67 4.16 -13.53
CA PHE A 614 18.03 4.20 -13.01
C PHE A 614 18.16 5.40 -12.06
N TYR A 615 19.11 5.32 -11.14
CA TYR A 615 19.45 6.44 -10.28
C TYR A 615 20.95 6.47 -9.98
N LEU A 616 21.42 7.65 -9.63
CA LEU A 616 22.72 7.90 -9.02
C LEU A 616 22.47 8.73 -7.76
N GLN A 617 23.07 8.35 -6.65
CA GLN A 617 23.02 9.07 -5.38
C GLN A 617 24.44 9.12 -4.84
N ASP A 618 25.07 10.28 -4.91
CA ASP A 618 26.26 10.56 -4.12
C ASP A 618 25.83 11.03 -2.72
N ASN A 619 26.59 10.63 -1.71
CA ASN A 619 26.62 11.36 -0.46
C ASN A 619 28.07 11.72 -0.17
N TRP A 620 28.33 12.98 0.16
CA TRP A 620 29.66 13.55 0.19
C TRP A 620 29.86 14.36 1.47
N ASP A 621 30.66 13.83 2.38
CA ASP A 621 31.15 14.56 3.55
C ASP A 621 32.37 15.39 3.09
N VAL A 622 32.11 16.67 2.77
CA VAL A 622 33.08 17.62 2.22
C VAL A 622 34.17 17.96 3.26
N ASN A 623 33.80 17.90 4.53
CA ASN A 623 34.66 18.06 5.71
C ASN A 623 33.90 17.61 6.97
N ASP A 624 34.53 17.79 8.14
CA ASP A 624 33.98 17.52 9.47
C ASP A 624 32.60 18.16 9.74
N ARG A 625 32.19 19.19 9.00
CA ARG A 625 30.92 19.93 9.24
C ARG A 625 29.90 19.86 8.13
N VAL A 626 30.31 19.68 6.86
CA VAL A 626 29.43 19.85 5.68
C VAL A 626 29.21 18.52 4.98
N ASN A 627 27.95 18.07 4.96
CA ASN A 627 27.49 16.93 4.16
C ASN A 627 26.65 17.42 2.96
N LEU A 628 26.85 16.83 1.79
CA LEU A 628 26.07 17.06 0.57
C LEU A 628 25.52 15.74 0.02
N SER A 629 24.19 15.62 -0.03
CA SER A 629 23.49 14.45 -0.56
C SER A 629 22.96 14.76 -1.96
N LEU A 630 23.72 14.35 -2.99
CA LEU A 630 23.54 14.77 -4.39
C LEU A 630 23.04 13.60 -5.25
N GLY A 631 21.73 13.56 -5.49
CA GLY A 631 21.06 12.48 -6.19
C GLY A 631 20.30 12.90 -7.44
N VAL A 632 20.16 11.96 -8.38
CA VAL A 632 19.28 12.06 -9.54
C VAL A 632 18.70 10.70 -9.89
N ARG A 633 17.38 10.63 -10.02
CA ARG A 633 16.63 9.47 -10.53
C ARG A 633 16.08 9.77 -11.92
N ASN A 634 15.97 8.76 -12.77
CA ASN A 634 15.24 8.82 -14.03
C ASN A 634 14.31 7.62 -14.14
N GLU A 635 13.04 7.84 -14.43
CA GLU A 635 12.07 6.75 -14.61
C GLU A 635 11.43 6.76 -16.00
N THR A 636 11.04 5.57 -16.47
CA THR A 636 10.14 5.36 -17.61
C THR A 636 8.99 4.46 -17.18
N PHE A 637 7.75 4.92 -17.44
CA PHE A 637 6.51 4.20 -17.17
C PHE A 637 5.82 3.86 -18.49
N GLU A 638 5.35 2.63 -18.65
CA GLU A 638 4.65 2.13 -19.83
C GLU A 638 3.39 1.37 -19.42
N ASN A 639 2.23 1.75 -19.98
CA ASN A 639 0.95 1.11 -19.71
C ASN A 639 0.34 0.56 -21.01
N ARG A 640 -0.22 -0.66 -20.93
CA ARG A 640 -0.72 -1.42 -22.08
C ARG A 640 -2.18 -1.83 -21.96
N THR A 641 -2.85 -1.85 -23.11
CA THR A 641 -4.22 -2.32 -23.33
C THR A 641 -4.39 -3.81 -23.02
N ALA A 642 -5.62 -4.32 -23.04
CA ALA A 642 -5.88 -5.76 -23.02
C ALA A 642 -5.30 -6.52 -24.24
N SER A 643 -5.15 -5.87 -25.41
CA SER A 643 -4.44 -6.42 -26.59
C SER A 643 -2.91 -6.46 -26.41
N GLY A 644 -2.37 -5.76 -25.38
CA GLY A 644 -0.94 -5.67 -25.11
C GLY A 644 -0.23 -4.51 -25.84
N GLU A 645 -0.97 -3.67 -26.56
CA GLU A 645 -0.47 -2.45 -27.22
C GLU A 645 -0.22 -1.34 -26.21
N VAL A 646 0.68 -0.40 -26.51
CA VAL A 646 1.08 0.68 -25.60
C VAL A 646 0.23 1.93 -25.87
N PHE A 647 -0.57 2.36 -24.89
CA PHE A 647 -1.37 3.60 -24.98
C PHE A 647 -0.70 4.78 -24.24
N THR A 648 0.09 4.50 -23.20
CA THR A 648 0.88 5.51 -22.46
C THR A 648 2.33 5.06 -22.36
N LYS A 649 3.29 5.93 -22.72
CA LYS A 649 4.72 5.72 -22.43
C LYS A 649 5.45 7.01 -22.05
N LEU A 650 5.57 7.24 -20.75
CA LEU A 650 6.22 8.42 -20.16
C LEU A 650 7.70 8.12 -19.94
N LYS A 651 8.60 8.93 -20.53
CA LYS A 651 10.06 8.75 -20.49
C LYS A 651 10.77 9.96 -19.89
N ASN A 652 12.06 9.81 -19.60
CA ASN A 652 13.00 10.89 -19.27
C ASN A 652 12.59 11.69 -18.01
N GLN A 653 12.06 10.99 -17.00
CA GLN A 653 11.50 11.61 -15.79
C GLN A 653 12.62 11.96 -14.80
N TRP A 654 13.38 13.01 -15.11
CA TRP A 654 14.53 13.47 -14.34
C TRP A 654 14.10 14.09 -13.00
N ALA A 655 14.37 13.36 -11.91
CA ALA A 655 14.10 13.73 -10.53
C ALA A 655 15.42 14.01 -9.78
N PRO A 656 15.89 15.27 -9.74
CA PRO A 656 16.96 15.67 -8.83
C PRO A 656 16.52 15.53 -7.36
N ARG A 657 17.49 15.24 -6.49
CA ARG A 657 17.39 15.18 -5.02
C ARG A 657 18.66 15.86 -4.50
N LEU A 658 18.54 17.04 -3.92
CA LEU A 658 19.66 17.88 -3.49
C LEU A 658 19.49 18.19 -2.00
N GLY A 659 20.14 17.40 -1.17
CA GLY A 659 20.23 17.60 0.28
C GLY A 659 21.56 18.21 0.69
N ALA A 660 21.55 18.95 1.79
CA ALA A 660 22.75 19.37 2.50
C ALA A 660 22.50 19.33 4.01
N THR A 661 23.53 19.02 4.80
CA THR A 661 23.51 19.23 6.25
C THR A 661 24.78 19.94 6.73
N TYR A 662 24.67 20.66 7.84
CA TYR A 662 25.76 21.44 8.41
C TYR A 662 25.79 21.34 9.94
N ASP A 663 26.95 21.01 10.49
CA ASP A 663 27.24 21.13 11.92
C ASP A 663 27.53 22.59 12.29
N LEU A 664 26.58 23.21 12.98
CA LEU A 664 26.60 24.65 13.25
C LEU A 664 27.79 25.08 14.13
N PHE A 665 28.26 24.20 15.03
CA PHE A 665 29.32 24.51 15.99
C PHE A 665 30.57 23.64 15.81
N GLY A 666 30.44 22.45 15.22
CA GLY A 666 31.50 21.44 15.13
C GLY A 666 31.55 20.52 16.35
N ASP A 667 30.40 20.28 16.99
CA ASP A 667 30.26 19.42 18.18
C ASP A 667 29.33 18.21 17.92
N LYS A 668 28.85 18.06 16.69
CA LYS A 668 27.84 17.08 16.21
C LYS A 668 26.50 17.12 16.98
N ARG A 669 26.22 18.17 17.77
CA ARG A 669 24.96 18.31 18.52
C ARG A 669 23.94 19.19 17.83
N THR A 670 24.33 19.99 16.83
CA THR A 670 23.44 20.99 16.22
C THR A 670 23.48 20.88 14.69
N LYS A 671 22.59 20.08 14.12
CA LYS A 671 22.48 19.87 12.67
C LYS A 671 21.49 20.85 12.06
N LEU A 672 21.97 21.73 11.19
CA LEU A 672 21.12 22.37 10.19
C LEU A 672 20.96 21.43 8.98
N SER A 673 19.79 21.42 8.36
CA SER A 673 19.52 20.64 7.14
C SER A 673 18.73 21.44 6.12
N GLY A 674 18.97 21.17 4.84
CA GLY A 674 18.20 21.71 3.73
C GLY A 674 18.03 20.66 2.63
N PHE A 675 16.90 20.69 1.93
CA PHE A 675 16.63 19.74 0.84
C PHE A 675 15.72 20.33 -0.24
N PHE A 676 16.01 19.98 -1.50
CA PHE A 676 15.11 20.12 -2.63
C PHE A 676 14.98 18.78 -3.35
N GLY A 677 13.77 18.37 -3.72
CA GLY A 677 13.55 17.11 -4.43
C GLY A 677 12.37 17.14 -5.38
N ARG A 678 12.47 16.36 -6.47
CA ARG A 678 11.36 16.05 -7.36
C ARG A 678 10.92 14.60 -7.24
N TYR A 679 9.61 14.39 -7.29
CA TYR A 679 8.97 13.09 -7.13
C TYR A 679 7.93 12.87 -8.24
N TYR A 680 7.97 11.69 -8.87
CA TYR A 680 7.08 11.27 -9.96
C TYR A 680 6.19 10.12 -9.52
N LEU A 681 4.95 10.08 -10.01
CA LEU A 681 3.99 8.99 -9.81
C LEU A 681 3.72 8.28 -11.15
N PRO A 682 3.72 6.93 -11.21
CA PRO A 682 3.34 6.17 -12.40
C PRO A 682 1.82 6.22 -12.65
N VAL A 683 1.41 5.86 -13.86
CA VAL A 683 -0.01 5.63 -14.19
C VAL A 683 -0.43 4.27 -13.61
N ALA A 684 -1.53 4.27 -12.86
CA ALA A 684 -2.03 3.09 -12.16
C ALA A 684 -2.56 2.01 -13.12
N ALA A 685 -2.59 0.74 -12.70
CA ALA A 685 -3.15 -0.30 -13.57
C ALA A 685 -4.67 -0.21 -13.70
N ASN A 686 -5.38 0.47 -12.77
CA ASN A 686 -6.80 0.78 -12.94
C ASN A 686 -7.05 1.63 -14.19
N THR A 687 -6.15 2.56 -14.52
CA THR A 687 -6.20 3.33 -15.77
C THR A 687 -6.23 2.43 -17.01
N ASN A 688 -5.47 1.32 -17.01
CA ASN A 688 -5.53 0.32 -18.08
C ASN A 688 -6.87 -0.43 -18.07
N ILE A 689 -7.35 -0.83 -16.89
CA ILE A 689 -8.58 -1.62 -16.72
C ILE A 689 -9.81 -0.85 -17.22
N ARG A 690 -9.89 0.44 -16.91
CA ARG A 690 -11.04 1.32 -17.19
C ARG A 690 -11.02 1.95 -18.58
N MET A 691 -9.89 2.46 -19.06
CA MET A 691 -9.82 3.10 -20.40
C MET A 691 -9.48 2.12 -21.54
N ALA A 692 -8.89 0.95 -21.25
CA ALA A 692 -8.34 0.07 -22.27
C ALA A 692 -8.75 -1.41 -22.09
N GLY A 693 -9.84 -1.63 -21.34
CA GLY A 693 -10.47 -2.92 -21.10
C GLY A 693 -11.63 -3.23 -22.04
N ASN A 694 -11.97 -4.51 -22.12
CA ASN A 694 -13.12 -4.99 -22.89
C ASN A 694 -14.31 -5.10 -21.94
N GLU A 695 -15.38 -4.35 -22.22
CA GLU A 695 -16.70 -4.54 -21.66
C GLU A 695 -17.57 -5.26 -22.68
N TYR A 696 -18.15 -6.40 -22.29
CA TYR A 696 -19.26 -7.01 -22.99
C TYR A 696 -20.52 -6.89 -22.12
N PHE A 697 -21.46 -6.04 -22.54
CA PHE A 697 -22.69 -5.74 -21.81
C PHE A 697 -23.91 -6.01 -22.69
N THR A 698 -24.73 -6.98 -22.29
CA THR A 698 -25.94 -7.37 -23.03
C THR A 698 -27.19 -7.24 -22.18
N ARG A 699 -28.32 -7.05 -22.85
CA ARG A 699 -29.65 -6.90 -22.26
C ARG A 699 -30.69 -7.58 -23.15
N ALA A 700 -31.28 -8.65 -22.64
CA ALA A 700 -32.43 -9.31 -23.24
C ALA A 700 -33.72 -8.93 -22.52
N PHE A 701 -34.84 -8.91 -23.24
CA PHE A 701 -36.18 -8.73 -22.69
C PHE A 701 -37.04 -9.93 -23.09
N ASN A 702 -37.50 -10.68 -22.09
CA ASN A 702 -38.26 -11.92 -22.27
C ASN A 702 -39.63 -11.80 -21.61
N ILE A 703 -40.66 -12.44 -22.17
CA ILE A 703 -41.95 -12.62 -21.46
C ILE A 703 -41.70 -13.44 -20.18
N LEU A 704 -42.34 -13.08 -19.06
CA LEU A 704 -42.17 -13.79 -17.80
C LEU A 704 -43.20 -14.93 -17.69
N ASN A 705 -42.79 -16.17 -17.97
CA ASN A 705 -43.69 -17.33 -17.90
C ASN A 705 -43.93 -17.83 -16.46
N GLY A 706 -43.11 -17.40 -15.50
CA GLY A 706 -43.22 -17.78 -14.09
C GLY A 706 -42.00 -17.35 -13.27
N VAL A 707 -42.09 -17.47 -11.96
CA VAL A 707 -40.99 -17.23 -11.01
C VAL A 707 -40.93 -18.39 -10.03
N ASP A 708 -39.76 -18.99 -9.86
CA ASP A 708 -39.54 -20.06 -8.90
C ASP A 708 -39.72 -19.55 -7.45
N PRO A 709 -40.53 -20.20 -6.60
CA PRO A 709 -40.88 -19.65 -5.30
C PRO A 709 -39.73 -19.68 -4.27
N ALA A 710 -38.70 -20.51 -4.48
CA ALA A 710 -37.60 -20.71 -3.53
C ALA A 710 -36.34 -19.92 -3.90
N THR A 711 -35.93 -19.99 -5.17
CA THR A 711 -34.73 -19.35 -5.74
C THR A 711 -35.00 -17.96 -6.31
N ARG A 712 -36.28 -17.61 -6.51
CA ARG A 712 -36.75 -16.39 -7.20
C ARG A 712 -36.32 -16.26 -8.67
N LEU A 713 -35.75 -17.31 -9.28
CA LEU A 713 -35.35 -17.31 -10.69
C LEU A 713 -36.57 -17.26 -11.64
N PRO A 714 -36.45 -16.64 -12.82
CA PRO A 714 -37.54 -16.58 -13.78
C PRO A 714 -37.56 -17.79 -14.71
N THR A 715 -38.77 -18.27 -15.00
CA THR A 715 -39.00 -19.06 -16.22
C THR A 715 -39.06 -18.08 -17.40
N LEU A 716 -37.97 -17.99 -18.17
CA LEU A 716 -37.92 -17.17 -19.38
C LEU A 716 -38.90 -17.72 -20.43
N GLY A 717 -39.75 -16.85 -20.95
CA GLY A 717 -40.64 -17.12 -22.08
C GLY A 717 -40.00 -16.73 -23.41
N ARG A 718 -40.82 -16.27 -24.36
CA ARG A 718 -40.36 -15.77 -25.66
C ARG A 718 -39.49 -14.52 -25.46
N GLU A 719 -38.31 -14.50 -26.06
CA GLU A 719 -37.51 -13.27 -26.19
C GLU A 719 -38.22 -12.28 -27.14
N VAL A 720 -38.26 -11.02 -26.72
CA VAL A 720 -38.97 -9.93 -27.40
C VAL A 720 -38.00 -8.91 -27.99
N SER A 721 -36.84 -8.73 -27.36
CA SER A 721 -35.77 -7.86 -27.82
C SER A 721 -34.45 -8.29 -27.19
N PHE A 722 -33.38 -8.32 -27.99
CA PHE A 722 -32.00 -8.45 -27.53
C PHE A 722 -31.23 -7.18 -27.89
N GLN A 723 -30.37 -6.73 -26.98
CA GLN A 723 -29.54 -5.53 -27.13
C GLN A 723 -28.11 -5.85 -26.68
N VAL A 724 -27.14 -5.62 -27.56
CA VAL A 724 -25.76 -5.36 -27.14
C VAL A 724 -25.71 -3.89 -26.76
N LEU A 725 -25.38 -3.59 -25.51
CA LEU A 725 -25.28 -2.23 -24.98
C LEU A 725 -23.85 -1.70 -25.09
N SER A 726 -22.88 -2.61 -24.99
CA SER A 726 -21.45 -2.35 -25.09
C SER A 726 -20.75 -3.63 -25.52
N ASP A 727 -19.79 -3.48 -26.43
CA ASP A 727 -18.86 -4.51 -26.88
C ASP A 727 -17.54 -3.79 -27.21
N SER A 728 -16.85 -3.30 -26.16
CA SER A 728 -15.68 -2.40 -26.29
C SER A 728 -14.39 -3.16 -26.64
N ALA A 729 -14.51 -4.20 -27.48
CA ALA A 729 -13.44 -5.08 -27.89
C ALA A 729 -12.41 -4.35 -28.79
N GLY A 730 -11.44 -3.68 -28.16
CA GLY A 730 -10.31 -3.05 -28.83
C GLY A 730 -10.45 -1.53 -29.04
N SER A 731 -10.75 -0.77 -27.98
CA SER A 731 -10.55 0.69 -27.97
C SER A 731 -9.14 1.05 -28.48
N ASP A 732 -9.06 1.91 -29.49
CA ASP A 732 -7.80 2.20 -30.18
C ASP A 732 -6.79 2.90 -29.24
N PRO A 733 -5.61 2.33 -28.97
CA PRO A 733 -4.63 2.92 -28.04
C PRO A 733 -4.17 4.33 -28.44
N ARG A 734 -4.38 4.75 -29.69
CA ARG A 734 -4.04 6.08 -30.22
C ARG A 734 -5.04 7.17 -29.83
N THR A 735 -6.25 6.82 -29.39
CA THR A 735 -7.32 7.79 -29.02
C THR A 735 -7.42 8.02 -27.51
N LEU A 736 -6.85 7.14 -26.69
CA LEU A 736 -6.98 7.14 -25.22
C LEU A 736 -6.18 8.23 -24.49
N THR A 737 -5.22 8.88 -25.16
CA THR A 737 -4.28 9.82 -24.51
C THR A 737 -4.01 11.07 -25.36
N SER A 738 -3.87 12.22 -24.69
CA SER A 738 -3.37 13.43 -25.35
C SER A 738 -1.91 13.25 -25.77
N GLN A 739 -1.59 13.47 -27.04
CA GLN A 739 -0.28 13.21 -27.64
C GLN A 739 0.85 14.10 -27.09
N ASN A 740 0.50 15.15 -26.32
CA ASN A 740 1.45 16.00 -25.62
C ASN A 740 1.71 15.59 -24.15
N LEU A 741 1.20 14.44 -23.69
CA LEU A 741 1.18 14.02 -22.28
C LEU A 741 2.51 14.23 -21.52
N LYS A 742 2.39 14.63 -20.26
CA LYS A 742 3.48 14.85 -19.32
C LYS A 742 3.21 14.07 -18.03
N PRO A 743 4.24 13.52 -17.37
CA PRO A 743 4.07 12.71 -16.17
C PRO A 743 3.51 13.50 -14.98
N GLN A 744 2.88 12.81 -14.03
CA GLN A 744 2.48 13.39 -12.75
C GLN A 744 3.71 13.60 -11.85
N TYR A 745 3.88 14.82 -11.31
CA TYR A 745 5.01 15.14 -10.43
C TYR A 745 4.78 16.33 -9.51
N LEU A 746 5.50 16.33 -8.38
CA LEU A 746 5.62 17.48 -7.47
C LEU A 746 7.08 17.82 -7.17
N ASP A 747 7.28 19.07 -6.75
CA ASP A 747 8.54 19.54 -6.15
C ASP A 747 8.35 19.72 -4.63
N GLU A 748 9.36 19.31 -3.86
CA GLU A 748 9.50 19.48 -2.41
C GLU A 748 10.68 20.41 -2.09
N PHE A 749 10.51 21.25 -1.07
CA PHE A 749 11.55 22.03 -0.40
C PHE A 749 11.44 21.83 1.10
N MET A 750 12.57 21.61 1.78
CA MET A 750 12.64 21.46 3.24
C MET A 750 13.82 22.24 3.80
N ILE A 751 13.66 22.73 5.03
CA ILE A 751 14.74 23.25 5.87
C ILE A 751 14.46 22.84 7.31
N GLY A 752 15.50 22.42 8.03
CA GLY A 752 15.37 21.88 9.39
C GLY A 752 16.54 22.25 10.29
N VAL A 753 16.29 22.13 11.59
CA VAL A 753 17.31 22.12 12.64
C VAL A 753 17.00 21.01 13.63
N ASP A 754 18.00 20.16 13.89
CA ASP A 754 18.00 19.16 14.97
C ASP A 754 19.03 19.58 16.04
N GLN A 755 18.62 19.55 17.30
CA GLN A 755 19.47 19.82 18.47
C GLN A 755 19.46 18.59 19.39
N ARG A 756 20.64 18.06 19.71
CA ARG A 756 20.82 17.13 20.84
C ARG A 756 21.06 17.92 22.12
N ILE A 757 20.39 17.55 23.22
CA ILE A 757 20.51 18.16 24.54
C ILE A 757 20.96 17.09 25.55
N GLY A 758 22.22 17.22 26.01
CA GLY A 758 22.88 16.17 26.78
C GLY A 758 23.03 14.88 25.96
N GLU A 759 22.86 13.72 26.61
CA GLU A 759 22.99 12.42 25.96
C GLU A 759 21.66 11.83 25.47
N ARG A 760 20.52 12.19 26.09
CA ARG A 760 19.27 11.44 25.96
C ARG A 760 18.14 12.15 25.23
N TRP A 761 18.25 13.46 24.99
CA TRP A 761 17.20 14.24 24.35
C TRP A 761 17.63 14.73 22.96
N ARG A 762 16.69 14.62 22.01
CA ARG A 762 16.71 15.36 20.75
C ARG A 762 15.46 16.26 20.68
N VAL A 763 15.63 17.43 20.08
CA VAL A 763 14.55 18.36 19.70
C VAL A 763 14.80 18.80 18.26
N GLY A 764 13.76 18.76 17.42
CA GLY A 764 13.85 19.15 16.02
C GLY A 764 12.76 20.16 15.63
N LEU A 765 13.10 21.05 14.69
CA LEU A 765 12.16 21.93 14.00
C LEU A 765 12.36 21.80 12.49
N ASN A 766 11.34 21.33 11.78
CA ASN A 766 11.36 21.13 10.33
C ASN A 766 10.26 21.96 9.65
N LEU A 767 10.62 22.65 8.56
CA LEU A 767 9.69 23.30 7.66
C LEU A 767 9.66 22.53 6.34
N THR A 768 8.45 22.24 5.84
CA THR A 768 8.25 21.48 4.59
C THR A 768 7.29 22.23 3.68
N HIS A 769 7.66 22.44 2.41
CA HIS A 769 6.77 22.91 1.36
C HIS A 769 6.72 21.90 0.20
N ARG A 770 5.53 21.53 -0.24
CA ARG A 770 5.31 20.76 -1.47
C ARG A 770 4.36 21.47 -2.43
N ASN A 771 4.61 21.29 -3.72
CA ASN A 771 3.88 21.97 -4.78
C ASN A 771 3.74 21.04 -5.99
N LEU A 772 2.55 20.45 -6.15
CA LEU A 772 2.17 19.60 -7.29
C LEU A 772 2.20 20.43 -8.58
N LYS A 773 2.79 19.89 -9.65
CA LYS A 773 3.12 20.64 -10.88
C LYS A 773 2.38 20.17 -12.12
N SER A 774 2.15 18.86 -12.20
CA SER A 774 1.49 18.18 -13.31
C SER A 774 0.75 16.98 -12.74
N VAL A 775 -0.42 16.70 -13.33
CA VAL A 775 -1.36 15.64 -12.93
C VAL A 775 -1.81 14.88 -14.17
N LEU A 776 -2.15 13.62 -14.01
CA LEU A 776 -2.75 12.75 -15.01
C LEU A 776 -4.14 12.35 -14.52
N GLU A 777 -5.15 12.81 -15.23
CA GLU A 777 -6.56 12.41 -15.09
C GLU A 777 -7.16 12.34 -16.50
N ASP A 778 -8.27 11.63 -16.65
CA ASP A 778 -9.11 11.73 -17.85
C ASP A 778 -10.02 12.95 -17.82
N THR A 779 -10.81 13.10 -18.87
CA THR A 779 -11.63 14.27 -19.19
C THR A 779 -12.63 13.84 -20.25
N ASP A 780 -13.92 14.15 -20.09
CA ASP A 780 -14.87 14.04 -21.21
C ASP A 780 -14.63 15.21 -22.17
N LEU A 781 -14.19 14.89 -23.38
CA LEU A 781 -13.93 15.90 -24.40
C LEU A 781 -15.15 16.28 -25.24
N GLY A 782 -16.37 15.83 -24.90
CA GLY A 782 -17.62 16.16 -25.59
C GLY A 782 -17.85 17.67 -25.72
N TYR A 783 -17.96 18.39 -24.61
CA TYR A 783 -18.04 19.87 -24.58
C TYR A 783 -16.89 20.54 -25.34
N THR A 784 -15.67 20.05 -25.08
CA THR A 784 -14.42 20.60 -25.62
C THR A 784 -14.34 20.47 -27.15
N ILE A 785 -14.76 19.33 -27.70
CA ILE A 785 -14.78 19.06 -29.14
C ILE A 785 -15.95 19.78 -29.81
N ALA A 786 -17.13 19.85 -29.18
CA ALA A 786 -18.26 20.61 -29.69
C ALA A 786 -17.90 22.09 -29.90
N ASN A 787 -17.30 22.73 -28.90
CA ASN A 787 -16.82 24.12 -28.99
C ASN A 787 -15.65 24.30 -29.97
N PHE A 788 -14.74 23.32 -30.06
CA PHE A 788 -13.70 23.34 -31.08
C PHE A 788 -14.32 23.34 -32.48
N CYS A 789 -15.23 22.41 -32.78
CA CYS A 789 -15.92 22.36 -34.06
C CYS A 789 -16.84 23.56 -34.32
N ALA A 790 -17.38 24.22 -33.30
CA ALA A 790 -18.11 25.48 -33.45
C ALA A 790 -17.22 26.65 -33.91
N THR A 791 -15.90 26.57 -33.70
CA THR A 791 -14.94 27.62 -34.08
C THR A 791 -14.06 27.25 -35.29
N GLN A 792 -13.97 25.98 -35.67
CA GLN A 792 -13.10 25.51 -36.76
C GLN A 792 -13.88 25.06 -38.01
N ASN A 793 -13.53 25.62 -39.16
CA ASN A 793 -14.07 25.20 -40.46
C ASN A 793 -13.31 23.96 -40.99
N MET A 794 -13.52 22.80 -40.36
CA MET A 794 -12.86 21.53 -40.70
C MET A 794 -13.87 20.46 -41.16
N PRO A 795 -13.59 19.68 -42.23
CA PRO A 795 -14.45 18.58 -42.64
C PRO A 795 -14.71 17.57 -41.52
N GLY A 796 -15.96 17.16 -41.36
CA GLY A 796 -16.40 16.25 -40.28
C GLY A 796 -16.61 16.91 -38.92
N CYS A 797 -16.01 18.08 -38.66
CA CYS A 797 -16.18 18.77 -37.38
C CYS A 797 -17.59 19.36 -37.26
N ASN A 798 -18.47 18.67 -36.52
CA ASN A 798 -19.86 19.08 -36.31
C ASN A 798 -20.09 19.41 -34.82
N PRO A 799 -20.39 20.68 -34.45
CA PRO A 799 -20.63 21.04 -33.05
C PRO A 799 -21.87 20.36 -32.44
N ASN A 800 -22.76 19.79 -33.26
CA ASN A 800 -23.97 19.09 -32.80
C ASN A 800 -23.83 17.55 -32.85
N ALA A 801 -22.65 16.99 -33.09
CA ALA A 801 -22.43 15.55 -33.09
C ALA A 801 -21.07 15.16 -32.49
N VAL A 802 -21.13 14.39 -31.41
CA VAL A 802 -20.03 13.62 -30.82
C VAL A 802 -19.39 12.74 -31.92
N PRO A 803 -18.08 12.92 -32.24
CA PRO A 803 -17.42 12.10 -33.26
C PRO A 803 -17.41 10.60 -32.95
N ALA A 804 -17.49 9.78 -34.00
CA ALA A 804 -17.80 8.34 -33.88
C ALA A 804 -16.71 7.49 -33.18
N SER A 805 -15.48 8.01 -33.05
CA SER A 805 -14.47 7.41 -32.16
C SER A 805 -13.44 8.44 -31.65
N TYR A 806 -13.48 8.69 -30.34
CA TYR A 806 -12.41 9.31 -29.54
C TYR A 806 -12.51 8.80 -28.10
N GLY A 807 -11.36 8.68 -27.42
CA GLY A 807 -11.29 8.17 -26.06
C GLY A 807 -11.85 6.75 -25.88
N SER A 808 -12.16 6.41 -24.63
CA SER A 808 -12.96 5.23 -24.28
C SER A 808 -14.30 5.71 -23.71
N GLY A 809 -15.33 5.79 -24.57
CA GLY A 809 -16.64 6.34 -24.19
C GLY A 809 -16.65 7.86 -24.01
N GLY A 810 -15.75 8.60 -24.67
CA GLY A 810 -15.60 10.06 -24.57
C GLY A 810 -14.35 10.53 -23.80
N TYR A 811 -13.82 9.66 -22.93
CA TYR A 811 -12.78 10.00 -21.95
C TYR A 811 -11.36 9.86 -22.51
N VAL A 812 -10.53 10.90 -22.30
CA VAL A 812 -9.12 10.94 -22.77
C VAL A 812 -8.17 11.42 -21.67
N LEU A 813 -7.15 10.62 -21.35
CA LEU A 813 -6.12 10.96 -20.36
C LEU A 813 -5.25 12.15 -20.83
N LEU A 814 -5.23 13.22 -20.04
CA LEU A 814 -4.51 14.46 -20.37
C LEU A 814 -3.83 15.11 -19.15
N ASN A 815 -3.36 16.35 -19.30
CA ASN A 815 -2.84 17.16 -18.19
C ASN A 815 -3.73 18.41 -18.03
N PRO A 816 -4.54 18.54 -16.96
CA PRO A 816 -5.49 19.65 -16.82
C PRO A 816 -4.85 21.04 -16.93
N GLY A 817 -5.50 21.93 -17.68
CA GLY A 817 -5.00 23.28 -18.00
C GLY A 817 -3.83 23.30 -18.98
N LYS A 818 -3.89 22.42 -19.99
CA LYS A 818 -3.03 22.35 -21.19
C LYS A 818 -3.90 22.18 -22.44
N ASP A 819 -3.29 22.38 -23.60
CA ASP A 819 -3.92 22.06 -24.89
C ASP A 819 -4.13 20.54 -24.98
N ALA A 820 -5.26 20.09 -25.52
CA ALA A 820 -5.49 18.67 -25.80
C ALA A 820 -5.08 18.38 -27.25
N ILE A 821 -4.12 17.47 -27.46
CA ILE A 821 -3.75 17.02 -28.81
C ILE A 821 -4.27 15.59 -28.95
N ILE A 822 -5.36 15.39 -29.67
CA ILE A 822 -6.05 14.10 -29.73
C ILE A 822 -6.13 13.57 -31.16
N ASN A 823 -6.15 12.25 -31.30
CA ASN A 823 -6.46 11.58 -32.56
C ASN A 823 -7.94 11.16 -32.51
N VAL A 824 -8.73 11.57 -33.52
CA VAL A 824 -10.20 11.39 -33.55
C VAL A 824 -10.68 11.16 -34.97
N ASP A 825 -11.63 10.24 -35.17
CA ASP A 825 -12.36 10.13 -36.44
C ASP A 825 -13.56 11.09 -36.46
N LEU A 826 -13.34 12.27 -37.01
CA LEU A 826 -14.37 13.30 -37.24
C LEU A 826 -15.41 12.90 -38.30
N THR A 827 -15.22 11.79 -39.02
CA THR A 827 -15.96 11.45 -40.24
C THR A 827 -16.71 10.11 -40.19
N GLY A 828 -16.46 9.27 -39.18
CA GLY A 828 -17.08 7.94 -39.06
C GLY A 828 -16.62 6.94 -40.13
N ASN A 829 -15.41 7.11 -40.68
CA ASN A 829 -14.85 6.28 -41.75
C ASN A 829 -13.63 5.43 -41.33
N GLY A 830 -13.24 5.48 -40.04
CA GLY A 830 -12.09 4.79 -39.47
C GLY A 830 -10.75 5.51 -39.61
N GLN A 831 -10.70 6.74 -40.15
CA GLN A 831 -9.47 7.52 -40.29
C GLN A 831 -9.32 8.55 -39.17
N LEU A 832 -8.37 8.29 -38.26
CA LEU A 832 -8.02 9.23 -37.20
C LEU A 832 -7.33 10.48 -37.77
N THR A 833 -7.93 11.63 -37.54
CA THR A 833 -7.33 12.95 -37.73
C THR A 833 -6.75 13.45 -36.41
N GLN A 834 -5.53 13.99 -36.42
CA GLN A 834 -4.98 14.65 -35.23
C GLN A 834 -5.44 16.10 -35.18
N ILE A 835 -6.05 16.51 -34.07
CA ILE A 835 -6.44 17.90 -33.79
C ILE A 835 -5.73 18.41 -32.54
N THR A 836 -5.50 19.72 -32.48
CA THR A 836 -4.96 20.42 -31.30
C THR A 836 -6.01 21.42 -30.83
N ILE A 837 -6.61 21.14 -29.68
CA ILE A 837 -7.63 21.96 -29.05
C ILE A 837 -6.94 22.84 -27.99
N PRO A 838 -6.89 24.18 -28.15
CA PRO A 838 -6.19 25.06 -27.22
C PRO A 838 -6.74 24.96 -25.80
N ALA A 839 -5.88 25.14 -24.79
CA ALA A 839 -6.25 25.07 -23.37
C ALA A 839 -7.43 26.00 -22.97
N ALA A 840 -7.66 27.07 -23.73
CA ALA A 840 -8.78 28.00 -23.53
C ALA A 840 -10.12 27.52 -24.10
N ILE A 841 -10.13 26.46 -24.92
CA ILE A 841 -11.34 25.74 -25.38
C ILE A 841 -11.55 24.47 -24.56
N VAL A 842 -10.47 23.84 -24.07
CA VAL A 842 -10.53 22.76 -23.06
C VAL A 842 -11.11 23.26 -21.73
N ASP A 843 -10.89 24.54 -21.39
CA ASP A 843 -11.43 25.27 -20.22
C ASP A 843 -11.09 24.70 -18.82
N LEU A 844 -10.45 23.53 -18.74
CA LEU A 844 -10.01 22.93 -17.48
C LEU A 844 -8.98 23.81 -16.75
N PRO A 845 -9.18 24.12 -15.46
CA PRO A 845 -8.19 24.80 -14.66
C PRO A 845 -6.99 23.89 -14.38
N LYS A 846 -5.77 24.45 -14.37
CA LYS A 846 -4.56 23.71 -13.97
C LYS A 846 -4.73 23.08 -12.59
N ALA A 847 -4.39 21.80 -12.47
CA ALA A 847 -4.34 21.10 -11.20
C ALA A 847 -3.36 21.75 -10.22
N LYS A 848 -3.80 21.92 -8.97
CA LYS A 848 -3.07 22.59 -7.90
C LYS A 848 -3.21 21.77 -6.63
N ARG A 849 -2.08 21.49 -5.99
CA ARG A 849 -2.01 21.04 -4.60
C ARG A 849 -0.75 21.60 -3.96
N LYS A 850 -0.93 22.37 -2.88
CA LYS A 850 0.15 23.00 -2.12
C LYS A 850 0.05 22.57 -0.66
N TYR A 851 1.15 22.04 -0.16
CA TYR A 851 1.33 21.71 1.25
C TYR A 851 2.37 22.64 1.88
N TRP A 852 2.10 23.05 3.10
CA TRP A 852 3.06 23.69 4.01
C TRP A 852 2.93 23.02 5.37
N ALA A 853 4.06 22.68 5.99
CA ALA A 853 4.11 22.22 7.37
C ALA A 853 5.21 22.93 8.15
N ALA A 854 4.94 23.13 9.44
CA ALA A 854 5.93 23.45 10.46
C ALA A 854 5.79 22.39 11.57
N GLU A 855 6.82 21.58 11.71
CA GLU A 855 6.89 20.43 12.59
C GLU A 855 7.91 20.70 13.70
N ALA A 856 7.46 20.80 14.94
CA ALA A 856 8.33 20.67 16.11
C ALA A 856 8.24 19.22 16.61
N ASN A 857 9.37 18.55 16.78
CA ASN A 857 9.45 17.18 17.30
C ASN A 857 10.45 17.09 18.47
N PHE A 858 10.33 16.02 19.26
CA PHE A 858 11.32 15.66 20.26
C PHE A 858 11.30 14.16 20.54
N ASP A 859 12.43 13.63 20.98
CA ASP A 859 12.52 12.29 21.55
C ASP A 859 13.46 12.25 22.76
N ARG A 860 13.12 11.36 23.70
CA ARG A 860 13.95 10.96 24.84
C ARG A 860 14.10 9.45 24.84
N THR A 861 15.33 8.97 24.72
CA THR A 861 15.61 7.54 24.64
C THR A 861 15.41 6.82 25.97
N TRP A 862 15.14 5.51 25.89
CA TRP A 862 14.87 4.66 27.06
C TRP A 862 16.13 4.43 27.89
N ASP A 863 16.06 4.74 29.18
CA ASP A 863 17.17 4.68 30.13
C ASP A 863 17.01 3.62 31.22
N GLY A 864 16.13 2.64 31.02
CA GLY A 864 15.74 1.67 32.04
C GLY A 864 14.53 2.09 32.86
N THR A 865 14.24 3.39 32.95
CA THR A 865 13.08 3.91 33.69
C THR A 865 12.01 4.48 32.78
N TRP A 866 12.33 5.31 31.78
CA TRP A 866 11.31 5.88 30.89
C TRP A 866 11.79 6.30 29.50
N GLN A 867 10.85 6.43 28.57
CA GLN A 867 11.03 7.05 27.25
C GLN A 867 9.85 7.97 26.95
N LEU A 868 10.07 9.00 26.13
CA LEU A 868 9.01 9.90 25.68
C LEU A 868 9.36 10.50 24.31
N SER A 869 8.45 10.39 23.35
CA SER A 869 8.57 11.01 22.03
C SER A 869 7.31 11.80 21.71
N GLY A 870 7.46 12.93 21.01
CA GLY A 870 6.34 13.79 20.69
C GLY A 870 6.55 14.64 19.43
N SER A 871 5.45 15.10 18.86
CA SER A 871 5.46 16.04 17.73
C SER A 871 4.25 16.96 17.77
N TYR A 872 4.46 18.22 17.40
CA TYR A 872 3.43 19.16 17.01
C TYR A 872 3.65 19.56 15.55
N VAL A 873 2.63 19.39 14.73
CA VAL A 873 2.60 19.82 13.33
C VAL A 873 1.51 20.86 13.16
N TRP A 874 1.91 22.08 12.80
CA TRP A 874 1.05 23.00 12.08
C TRP A 874 1.10 22.66 10.60
N SER A 875 -0.03 22.67 9.89
CA SER A 875 -0.01 22.51 8.43
C SER A 875 -1.06 23.34 7.70
N SER A 876 -0.87 23.48 6.39
CA SER A 876 -1.88 23.97 5.45
C SER A 876 -1.80 23.14 4.16
N LEU A 877 -2.90 22.46 3.82
CA LEU A 877 -3.05 21.70 2.58
C LEU A 877 -4.21 22.28 1.80
N LYS A 878 -3.93 22.82 0.60
CA LYS A 878 -4.93 23.47 -0.25
C LYS A 878 -4.72 23.14 -1.73
N GLY A 879 -5.81 23.07 -2.48
CA GLY A 879 -5.78 22.71 -3.90
C GLY A 879 -7.16 22.47 -4.48
N ASN A 880 -7.21 22.17 -5.77
CA ASN A 880 -8.39 21.66 -6.48
C ASN A 880 -8.27 20.18 -6.87
N TYR A 881 -7.25 19.49 -6.37
CA TYR A 881 -7.01 18.08 -6.63
C TYR A 881 -6.45 17.42 -5.36
N GLU A 882 -7.03 16.31 -4.93
CA GLU A 882 -6.56 15.61 -3.73
C GLU A 882 -5.30 14.78 -4.00
N GLY A 883 -5.20 14.12 -5.15
CA GLY A 883 -4.24 13.05 -5.47
C GLY A 883 -4.99 11.88 -6.11
N GLY A 884 -4.40 10.69 -6.12
CA GLY A 884 -4.96 9.50 -6.77
C GLY A 884 -6.24 8.88 -6.16
N VAL A 885 -7.02 9.63 -5.39
CA VAL A 885 -8.37 9.29 -4.87
C VAL A 885 -9.12 10.59 -4.57
N LYS A 886 -10.45 10.53 -4.45
CA LYS A 886 -11.30 11.66 -4.09
C LYS A 886 -12.09 11.36 -2.80
N SER A 887 -11.64 11.85 -1.66
CA SER A 887 -12.32 11.61 -0.37
C SER A 887 -13.60 12.42 -0.18
N ASP A 888 -13.97 13.32 -1.11
CA ASP A 888 -15.24 14.08 -0.99
C ASP A 888 -16.46 13.21 -1.39
N ASN A 889 -16.25 12.19 -2.24
CA ASN A 889 -17.27 11.22 -2.68
C ASN A 889 -16.92 9.76 -2.33
N GLY A 890 -15.66 9.45 -2.05
CA GLY A 890 -15.17 8.10 -1.75
C GLY A 890 -14.67 7.30 -2.96
N GLN A 891 -14.38 7.96 -4.09
CA GLN A 891 -13.89 7.31 -5.31
C GLN A 891 -12.39 6.95 -5.23
N ASP A 892 -12.04 5.69 -5.49
CA ASP A 892 -10.67 5.15 -5.47
C ASP A 892 -10.06 4.87 -6.86
N ASP A 893 -10.70 5.35 -7.93
CA ASP A 893 -10.22 5.27 -9.31
C ASP A 893 -8.93 6.10 -9.53
N THR A 894 -7.77 5.56 -9.19
CA THR A 894 -6.51 6.30 -9.27
C THR A 894 -6.13 6.74 -10.68
N GLY A 895 -6.08 8.06 -10.88
CA GLY A 895 -5.79 8.67 -12.18
C GLY A 895 -6.92 8.50 -13.19
N LEU A 896 -8.15 8.24 -12.70
CA LEU A 896 -9.43 8.41 -13.38
C LEU A 896 -10.53 8.87 -12.39
N THR A 897 -10.26 9.95 -11.63
CA THR A 897 -11.22 10.51 -10.67
C THR A 897 -12.05 11.62 -11.30
N GLN A 898 -13.29 11.84 -10.82
CA GLN A 898 -14.16 12.91 -11.35
C GLN A 898 -13.67 14.36 -11.08
N ASP A 899 -12.47 14.55 -10.52
CA ASP A 899 -11.78 15.85 -10.57
C ASP A 899 -11.19 15.98 -12.00
N PHE A 900 -11.67 16.95 -12.80
CA PHE A 900 -11.30 17.27 -14.20
C PHE A 900 -12.05 16.55 -15.34
N ASP A 901 -13.06 15.73 -15.06
CA ASP A 901 -13.98 15.19 -16.09
C ASP A 901 -14.61 16.31 -16.94
N GLU A 902 -15.19 17.32 -16.28
CA GLU A 902 -15.87 18.45 -16.92
C GLU A 902 -15.42 19.81 -16.32
N PRO A 903 -15.31 20.89 -17.13
CA PRO A 903 -14.90 22.21 -16.64
C PRO A 903 -15.76 22.78 -15.50
N GLY A 904 -17.09 22.62 -15.59
CA GLY A 904 -18.03 23.16 -14.60
C GLY A 904 -17.90 22.55 -13.21
N TRP A 905 -17.55 21.26 -13.11
CA TRP A 905 -17.32 20.61 -11.82
C TRP A 905 -16.09 21.18 -11.08
N MET A 906 -15.15 21.77 -11.82
CA MET A 906 -13.94 22.38 -11.26
C MET A 906 -14.10 23.83 -10.79
N ASP A 907 -15.24 24.46 -11.09
CA ASP A 907 -15.58 25.78 -10.54
C ASP A 907 -15.71 25.67 -9.01
N GLY A 908 -14.97 26.53 -8.28
CA GLY A 908 -14.93 26.53 -6.82
C GLY A 908 -14.16 25.36 -6.15
N ALA A 909 -13.65 24.38 -6.91
CA ALA A 909 -12.95 23.22 -6.37
C ALA A 909 -11.65 23.54 -5.60
N ASN A 910 -11.06 24.72 -5.83
CA ASN A 910 -9.81 25.15 -5.18
C ASN A 910 -10.02 25.58 -3.71
N GLY A 911 -9.88 24.63 -2.79
CA GLY A 911 -10.23 24.78 -1.37
C GLY A 911 -9.22 24.18 -0.39
N TYR A 912 -9.72 23.78 0.79
CA TYR A 912 -9.00 22.84 1.67
C TYR A 912 -9.28 21.41 1.19
N LEU A 913 -8.25 20.56 1.16
CA LEU A 913 -8.37 19.16 0.71
C LEU A 913 -8.68 18.22 1.89
N PRO A 914 -9.29 17.04 1.67
CA PRO A 914 -9.77 16.17 2.75
C PRO A 914 -8.73 15.76 3.80
N ASN A 915 -7.47 15.51 3.43
CA ASN A 915 -6.38 15.21 4.38
C ASN A 915 -5.83 16.43 5.15
N HIS A 916 -6.39 17.63 4.96
CA HIS A 916 -5.95 18.83 5.68
C HIS A 916 -6.23 18.74 7.18
N ARG A 917 -5.17 18.87 8.00
CA ARG A 917 -5.28 19.00 9.46
C ARG A 917 -4.38 20.16 9.92
N ARG A 918 -4.99 21.30 10.25
CA ARG A 918 -4.32 22.56 10.63
C ARG A 918 -3.36 22.40 11.82
N HIS A 919 -3.74 21.61 12.82
CA HIS A 919 -2.92 21.29 13.99
C HIS A 919 -3.00 19.78 14.26
N THR A 920 -1.86 19.14 14.49
CA THR A 920 -1.76 17.75 14.95
C THR A 920 -0.71 17.65 16.06
N PHE A 921 -1.13 17.22 17.24
CA PHE A 921 -0.25 16.90 18.37
C PHE A 921 -0.22 15.38 18.56
N LYS A 922 0.97 14.83 18.79
CA LYS A 922 1.20 13.41 19.11
C LYS A 922 2.19 13.34 20.28
N LEU A 923 1.94 12.45 21.23
CA LEU A 923 2.82 12.19 22.36
C LEU A 923 2.71 10.71 22.74
N TYR A 924 3.83 10.01 22.89
CA TYR A 924 3.83 8.62 23.31
C TYR A 924 5.08 8.25 24.11
N GLY A 925 4.96 7.26 24.99
CA GLY A 925 6.05 6.90 25.90
C GLY A 925 5.67 5.78 26.85
N ALA A 926 6.60 5.45 27.72
CA ALA A 926 6.41 4.44 28.77
C ALA A 926 7.26 4.76 30.00
N TYR A 927 6.84 4.22 31.15
CA TYR A 927 7.47 4.40 32.46
C TYR A 927 7.45 3.07 33.22
N ALA A 928 8.62 2.57 33.60
CA ALA A 928 8.77 1.44 34.52
C ALA A 928 8.52 1.91 35.95
N VAL A 929 7.38 1.50 36.52
CA VAL A 929 7.01 1.75 37.92
C VAL A 929 7.82 0.83 38.85
N THR A 930 8.07 -0.40 38.39
CA THR A 930 9.05 -1.32 38.97
C THR A 930 9.76 -2.06 37.83
N ASP A 931 10.70 -2.95 38.17
CA ASP A 931 11.33 -3.90 37.24
C ASP A 931 10.36 -4.93 36.63
N GLN A 932 9.15 -5.05 37.20
CA GLN A 932 8.07 -5.91 36.70
C GLN A 932 6.89 -5.12 36.13
N ILE A 933 6.57 -3.94 36.66
CA ILE A 933 5.38 -3.16 36.30
C ILE A 933 5.78 -1.98 35.43
N GLN A 934 5.28 -1.95 34.20
CA GLN A 934 5.48 -0.85 33.26
C GLN A 934 4.13 -0.32 32.76
N LEU A 935 3.99 1.01 32.80
CA LEU A 935 2.89 1.78 32.21
C LEU A 935 3.31 2.34 30.85
N GLY A 936 2.39 2.36 29.89
CA GLY A 936 2.58 2.95 28.57
C GLY A 936 1.43 3.87 28.20
N GLY A 937 1.69 4.85 27.35
CA GLY A 937 0.68 5.81 26.90
C GLY A 937 0.91 6.31 25.48
N PHE A 938 -0.19 6.56 24.77
CA PHE A 938 -0.24 7.27 23.49
C PHE A 938 -1.35 8.33 23.57
N ALA A 939 -1.07 9.53 23.07
CA ALA A 939 -2.02 10.63 22.99
C ALA A 939 -1.94 11.31 21.62
N ARG A 940 -3.11 11.63 21.05
CA ARG A 940 -3.25 12.38 19.80
C ARG A 940 -4.40 13.38 19.90
N LEU A 941 -4.10 14.64 19.57
CA LEU A 941 -5.08 15.72 19.43
C LEU A 941 -4.95 16.32 18.03
N GLN A 942 -6.01 16.31 17.23
CA GLN A 942 -5.94 16.69 15.83
C GLN A 942 -7.16 17.52 15.40
N SER A 943 -6.90 18.63 14.72
CA SER A 943 -7.89 19.63 14.31
C SER A 943 -8.85 19.12 13.23
N PRO A 944 -10.06 19.70 13.08
CA PRO A 944 -11.07 19.25 12.13
C PRO A 944 -10.65 19.11 10.65
N ARG A 945 -11.31 18.18 9.95
CA ARG A 945 -11.51 18.24 8.48
C ARG A 945 -12.43 19.42 8.15
N LYS A 946 -12.27 19.99 6.96
CA LYS A 946 -13.17 20.99 6.37
C LYS A 946 -13.89 20.34 5.19
N PHE A 947 -15.16 20.66 5.00
CA PHE A 947 -16.04 20.05 3.99
C PHE A 947 -16.66 21.17 3.13
N GLY A 948 -16.96 20.88 1.86
CA GLY A 948 -17.69 21.77 0.97
C GLY A 948 -19.19 21.47 0.96
N CYS A 949 -19.82 21.79 -0.16
CA CYS A 949 -21.17 21.41 -0.52
C CYS A 949 -21.11 20.98 -1.98
N ILE A 950 -21.57 19.75 -2.28
CA ILE A 950 -21.58 19.16 -3.63
C ILE A 950 -23.01 19.16 -4.15
N GLY A 951 -23.21 19.60 -5.39
CA GLY A 951 -24.52 19.72 -6.03
C GLY A 951 -24.44 19.88 -7.55
N VAL A 952 -25.58 20.08 -8.19
CA VAL A 952 -25.69 20.12 -9.66
C VAL A 952 -25.13 21.43 -10.22
N TYR A 953 -24.70 21.40 -11.48
CA TYR A 953 -24.16 22.60 -12.14
C TYR A 953 -25.29 23.50 -12.68
N ASP A 954 -25.24 24.79 -12.34
CA ASP A 954 -26.17 25.79 -12.86
C ASP A 954 -25.58 26.46 -14.12
N GLU A 955 -26.00 25.98 -15.29
CA GLU A 955 -25.59 26.53 -16.59
C GLU A 955 -25.88 28.03 -16.75
N ALA A 956 -26.93 28.56 -16.10
CA ALA A 956 -27.27 29.98 -16.18
C ALA A 956 -26.30 30.87 -15.39
N LEU A 957 -25.55 30.28 -14.45
CA LEU A 957 -24.49 30.93 -13.67
C LEU A 957 -23.07 30.59 -14.16
N GLY A 958 -22.91 29.51 -14.92
CA GLY A 958 -21.63 28.94 -15.31
C GLY A 958 -21.30 28.96 -16.80
N GLY A 959 -22.31 28.91 -17.67
CA GLY A 959 -22.21 28.72 -19.12
C GLY A 959 -22.70 27.33 -19.56
N ALA A 960 -23.52 27.29 -20.61
CA ALA A 960 -24.15 26.06 -21.10
C ALA A 960 -23.13 25.03 -21.63
N GLY A 961 -23.42 23.75 -21.41
CA GLY A 961 -22.63 22.59 -21.79
C GLY A 961 -21.36 22.36 -20.96
N ARG A 962 -20.96 23.29 -20.07
CA ARG A 962 -19.70 23.17 -19.29
C ARG A 962 -19.69 22.02 -18.29
N ALA A 963 -20.86 21.49 -17.94
CA ALA A 963 -21.04 20.29 -17.14
C ALA A 963 -22.45 19.70 -17.29
N ALA A 964 -22.61 18.41 -17.01
CA ALA A 964 -23.89 17.73 -16.91
C ALA A 964 -24.78 18.36 -15.83
N THR A 965 -26.03 18.65 -16.20
CA THR A 965 -27.04 19.29 -15.34
C THR A 965 -27.74 18.31 -14.38
N ASP A 966 -27.63 17.00 -14.65
CA ASP A 966 -28.26 15.89 -13.93
C ASP A 966 -27.22 15.03 -13.19
N THR A 967 -26.17 15.65 -12.67
CA THR A 967 -25.11 14.99 -11.88
C THR A 967 -24.60 15.91 -10.76
N SER A 968 -24.74 15.49 -9.51
CA SER A 968 -24.23 16.21 -8.34
C SER A 968 -22.72 16.03 -8.17
N ALA A 969 -21.94 16.77 -8.97
CA ALA A 969 -20.47 16.73 -8.97
C ALA A 969 -19.80 18.11 -8.83
N SER A 970 -20.56 19.21 -8.92
CA SER A 970 -20.03 20.57 -8.83
C SER A 970 -19.99 21.09 -7.38
N TRP A 971 -19.35 22.25 -7.17
CA TRP A 971 -19.34 22.94 -5.86
C TRP A 971 -20.41 24.04 -5.73
N TYR A 972 -21.45 23.98 -6.57
CA TYR A 972 -22.67 24.75 -6.41
C TYR A 972 -23.63 24.03 -5.47
N CYS A 973 -24.40 24.80 -4.70
CA CYS A 973 -25.55 24.34 -3.93
C CYS A 973 -26.56 25.49 -3.83
N ASN A 974 -27.84 25.19 -4.05
CA ASN A 974 -28.98 26.12 -4.06
C ASN A 974 -28.74 27.32 -4.99
N GLY A 975 -28.27 27.06 -6.21
CA GLY A 975 -27.94 28.07 -7.22
C GLY A 975 -26.79 29.01 -6.80
N ARG A 976 -25.83 28.54 -5.99
CA ARG A 976 -24.71 29.35 -5.48
C ARG A 976 -23.42 28.56 -5.37
N LEU A 977 -22.32 29.13 -5.87
CA LEU A 977 -20.98 28.59 -5.73
C LEU A 977 -20.50 28.66 -4.27
N VAL A 978 -20.48 27.51 -3.58
CA VAL A 978 -19.98 27.39 -2.20
C VAL A 978 -18.45 27.21 -2.21
N GLY A 979 -17.99 26.20 -2.96
CA GLY A 979 -16.57 25.83 -3.08
C GLY A 979 -16.05 24.88 -2.00
N ARG A 980 -15.01 24.10 -2.34
CA ARG A 980 -14.47 23.00 -1.54
C ARG A 980 -13.95 23.44 -0.16
N GLY A 981 -14.31 22.70 0.88
CA GLY A 981 -13.76 22.89 2.24
C GLY A 981 -14.11 24.22 2.92
N LYS A 982 -15.31 24.78 2.66
CA LYS A 982 -15.77 26.10 3.18
C LYS A 982 -17.06 26.06 4.00
N ALA A 983 -17.82 24.96 3.98
CA ALA A 983 -19.20 24.94 4.45
C ALA A 983 -19.37 24.32 5.85
N LEU A 984 -18.75 23.17 6.09
CA LEU A 984 -18.87 22.41 7.34
C LEU A 984 -17.50 22.00 7.89
N GLU A 985 -17.46 21.58 9.15
CA GLU A 985 -16.26 21.12 9.85
C GLU A 985 -16.55 19.90 10.73
N SER A 986 -15.55 19.03 10.92
CA SER A 986 -15.67 17.87 11.84
C SER A 986 -15.49 18.31 13.30
N ASP A 987 -15.71 17.39 14.25
CA ASP A 987 -15.18 17.56 15.59
C ASP A 987 -13.63 17.47 15.58
N TRP A 988 -12.99 17.93 16.66
CA TRP A 988 -11.59 17.61 16.94
C TRP A 988 -11.46 16.10 17.26
N LEU A 989 -10.53 15.42 16.61
CA LEU A 989 -10.09 14.08 17.01
C LEU A 989 -9.28 14.19 18.31
N LYS A 990 -9.71 13.46 19.35
CA LYS A 990 -9.08 13.42 20.66
C LYS A 990 -8.88 11.97 21.04
N GLN A 991 -7.66 11.53 21.33
CA GLN A 991 -7.35 10.15 21.64
C GLN A 991 -6.32 10.10 22.75
N ILE A 992 -6.60 9.31 23.77
CA ILE A 992 -5.64 8.91 24.80
C ILE A 992 -5.84 7.41 24.99
N ASP A 993 -4.76 6.65 24.81
CA ASP A 993 -4.69 5.20 24.94
C ASP A 993 -3.66 4.89 26.03
N LEU A 994 -3.92 3.89 26.87
CA LEU A 994 -3.06 3.51 27.99
C LEU A 994 -2.80 2.00 27.99
N SER A 995 -1.64 1.58 28.48
CA SER A 995 -1.32 0.17 28.71
C SER A 995 -0.72 -0.08 30.08
N LEU A 996 -1.11 -1.21 30.67
CA LEU A 996 -0.41 -1.83 31.79
C LEU A 996 0.26 -3.11 31.30
N SER A 997 1.53 -3.30 31.66
CA SER A 997 2.29 -4.51 31.39
C SER A 997 2.96 -5.01 32.68
N TYR A 998 2.89 -6.31 32.92
CA TYR A 998 3.47 -6.99 34.08
C TYR A 998 4.35 -8.17 33.61
N THR A 999 5.64 -8.08 33.90
CA THR A 999 6.65 -9.09 33.53
C THR A 999 6.86 -10.07 34.69
N VAL A 1000 6.54 -11.35 34.47
CA VAL A 1000 6.77 -12.42 35.44
C VAL A 1000 8.16 -12.98 35.23
N LYS A 1001 8.98 -12.99 36.29
CA LYS A 1001 10.30 -13.64 36.25
C LYS A 1001 10.13 -15.14 36.44
N ILE A 1002 10.36 -15.91 35.38
CA ILE A 1002 10.27 -17.38 35.36
C ILE A 1002 11.65 -17.93 34.97
N ALA A 1003 12.21 -18.82 35.78
CA ALA A 1003 13.53 -19.38 35.53
C ALA A 1003 13.56 -20.16 34.20
N GLY A 1004 14.53 -19.84 33.34
CA GLY A 1004 14.69 -20.48 32.02
C GLY A 1004 13.89 -19.84 30.87
N LEU A 1005 13.16 -18.75 31.11
CA LEU A 1005 12.54 -17.93 30.05
C LEU A 1005 13.26 -16.58 29.93
N LYS A 1006 13.37 -16.05 28.70
CA LYS A 1006 13.93 -14.71 28.44
C LYS A 1006 12.90 -13.62 28.78
N SER A 1007 11.63 -13.86 28.47
CA SER A 1007 10.52 -13.00 28.90
C SER A 1007 9.24 -13.82 29.14
N PHE A 1008 8.42 -13.35 30.08
CA PHE A 1008 6.99 -13.69 30.15
C PHE A 1008 6.24 -12.44 30.60
N GLN A 1009 5.34 -11.90 29.77
CA GLN A 1009 4.64 -10.65 30.01
C GLN A 1009 3.12 -10.84 29.88
N LEU A 1010 2.38 -10.34 30.87
CA LEU A 1010 0.94 -10.11 30.80
C LEU A 1010 0.68 -8.63 30.47
N ARG A 1011 -0.27 -8.35 29.58
CA ARG A 1011 -0.55 -6.99 29.09
C ARG A 1011 -2.05 -6.71 29.00
N ALA A 1012 -2.44 -5.48 29.32
CA ALA A 1012 -3.75 -4.92 29.02
C ALA A 1012 -3.59 -3.53 28.39
N ASP A 1013 -4.14 -3.34 27.19
CA ASP A 1013 -4.25 -2.06 26.50
C ASP A 1013 -5.70 -1.56 26.55
N VAL A 1014 -5.90 -0.27 26.84
CA VAL A 1014 -7.20 0.41 26.77
C VAL A 1014 -7.09 1.56 25.77
N PHE A 1015 -7.75 1.40 24.62
CA PHE A 1015 -7.81 2.41 23.56
C PHE A 1015 -9.00 3.33 23.77
N ASN A 1016 -8.85 4.61 23.42
CA ASN A 1016 -9.81 5.70 23.63
C ASN A 1016 -10.35 5.68 25.07
N VAL A 1017 -9.46 5.88 26.04
CA VAL A 1017 -9.74 5.81 27.49
C VAL A 1017 -10.93 6.68 27.90
N PHE A 1018 -11.12 7.84 27.29
CA PHE A 1018 -12.27 8.73 27.58
C PHE A 1018 -13.54 8.43 26.77
N ASN A 1019 -13.51 7.41 25.90
CA ASN A 1019 -14.62 7.01 25.01
C ASN A 1019 -15.19 8.19 24.20
N TRP A 1020 -14.31 9.06 23.70
CA TRP A 1020 -14.71 10.19 22.86
C TRP A 1020 -15.29 9.69 21.53
N LYS A 1021 -16.45 10.22 21.16
CA LYS A 1021 -17.19 9.90 19.93
C LYS A 1021 -17.28 11.13 19.03
N SER A 1022 -16.13 11.72 18.72
CA SER A 1022 -16.03 12.85 17.80
C SER A 1022 -16.59 12.46 16.43
N LYS A 1023 -17.41 13.33 15.84
CA LYS A 1023 -17.77 13.27 14.40
C LYS A 1023 -16.49 13.49 13.61
N LEU A 1024 -16.04 12.52 12.84
CA LEU A 1024 -14.81 12.67 12.03
C LEU A 1024 -15.12 12.99 10.57
N ASP A 1025 -16.27 12.53 10.08
CA ASP A 1025 -16.65 12.66 8.68
C ASP A 1025 -18.15 12.99 8.52
N LEU A 1026 -18.49 13.72 7.45
CA LEU A 1026 -19.83 14.27 7.16
C LEU A 1026 -20.18 14.08 5.67
N ARG A 1027 -21.47 13.92 5.34
CA ARG A 1027 -21.95 13.92 3.95
C ARG A 1027 -21.77 15.31 3.31
N GLU A 1028 -20.95 15.39 2.26
CA GLU A 1028 -20.68 16.64 1.51
C GLU A 1028 -21.73 16.97 0.43
N TYR A 1029 -22.52 15.99 0.00
CA TYR A 1029 -23.66 16.19 -0.91
C TYR A 1029 -24.74 17.06 -0.28
N GLY A 1030 -24.93 18.24 -0.86
CA GLY A 1030 -25.97 19.22 -0.51
C GLY A 1030 -27.18 19.19 -1.42
N GLU A 1031 -27.07 18.59 -2.61
CA GLU A 1031 -28.18 18.37 -3.55
C GLU A 1031 -28.12 16.95 -4.15
N ASP A 1032 -29.28 16.39 -4.49
CA ASP A 1032 -29.39 15.21 -5.34
C ASP A 1032 -29.23 15.57 -6.83
N ASP A 1033 -29.08 14.55 -7.68
CA ASP A 1033 -28.88 14.71 -9.13
C ASP A 1033 -30.07 15.38 -9.85
N GLY A 1034 -31.20 15.59 -9.17
CA GLY A 1034 -32.33 16.39 -9.65
C GLY A 1034 -32.29 17.86 -9.19
N GLY A 1035 -31.20 18.30 -8.55
CA GLY A 1035 -31.03 19.64 -7.99
C GLY A 1035 -31.82 19.90 -6.70
N ASN A 1036 -32.33 18.87 -6.03
CA ASN A 1036 -33.14 19.04 -4.81
C ASN A 1036 -32.23 18.98 -3.56
N PRO A 1037 -32.43 19.84 -2.55
CA PRO A 1037 -31.61 19.83 -1.34
C PRO A 1037 -31.59 18.49 -0.61
N ASP A 1038 -30.39 17.92 -0.40
CA ASP A 1038 -30.21 16.60 0.21
C ASP A 1038 -30.55 16.63 1.72
N PRO A 1039 -31.56 15.87 2.19
CA PRO A 1039 -32.00 15.88 3.59
C PRO A 1039 -30.97 15.27 4.56
N ASN A 1040 -29.87 14.72 4.04
CA ASN A 1040 -28.74 14.16 4.79
C ASN A 1040 -27.47 15.01 4.72
N TYR A 1041 -27.47 16.17 4.05
CA TYR A 1041 -26.31 17.06 4.02
C TYR A 1041 -25.81 17.40 5.43
N GLY A 1042 -24.49 17.30 5.64
CA GLY A 1042 -23.87 17.52 6.95
C GLY A 1042 -24.24 16.51 8.05
N ARG A 1043 -24.97 15.43 7.74
CA ARG A 1043 -25.11 14.29 8.66
C ARG A 1043 -23.81 13.50 8.72
N VAL A 1044 -23.55 12.89 9.86
CA VAL A 1044 -22.32 12.17 10.15
C VAL A 1044 -22.26 10.88 9.34
N THR A 1045 -21.21 10.69 8.55
CA THR A 1045 -20.84 9.44 7.85
C THR A 1045 -19.95 8.56 8.73
N SER A 1046 -19.05 9.15 9.53
CA SER A 1046 -18.09 8.42 10.35
C SER A 1046 -17.82 9.08 11.71
N TYR A 1047 -17.71 8.25 12.76
CA TYR A 1047 -17.33 8.65 14.11
C TYR A 1047 -15.98 8.08 14.51
N GLN A 1048 -15.32 8.74 15.45
CA GLN A 1048 -14.15 8.21 16.13
C GLN A 1048 -14.44 6.82 16.75
N ALA A 1049 -13.51 5.88 16.52
CA ALA A 1049 -13.57 4.53 17.07
C ALA A 1049 -13.77 4.55 18.61
N PRO A 1050 -14.73 3.79 19.14
CA PRO A 1050 -15.09 3.83 20.56
C PRO A 1050 -14.04 3.16 21.45
N ARG A 1051 -14.17 3.32 22.78
CA ARG A 1051 -13.28 2.66 23.75
C ARG A 1051 -13.28 1.15 23.54
N GLN A 1052 -12.10 0.53 23.51
CA GLN A 1052 -11.94 -0.92 23.46
C GLN A 1052 -10.76 -1.39 24.32
N VAL A 1053 -10.85 -2.60 24.86
CA VAL A 1053 -9.79 -3.24 25.65
C VAL A 1053 -9.20 -4.42 24.87
N ARG A 1054 -7.88 -4.54 24.89
CA ARG A 1054 -7.13 -5.70 24.37
C ARG A 1054 -6.30 -6.29 25.50
N PHE A 1055 -6.38 -7.60 25.68
CA PHE A 1055 -5.46 -8.35 26.53
C PHE A 1055 -4.36 -8.99 25.68
N GLY A 1056 -3.19 -9.20 26.28
CA GLY A 1056 -2.04 -9.83 25.66
C GLY A 1056 -1.26 -10.72 26.63
N VAL A 1057 -0.72 -11.81 26.11
CA VAL A 1057 0.33 -12.63 26.73
C VAL A 1057 1.48 -12.74 25.74
N SER A 1058 2.71 -12.53 26.21
CA SER A 1058 3.95 -12.72 25.43
C SER A 1058 4.89 -13.63 26.20
N MET A 1059 5.59 -14.52 25.51
CA MET A 1059 6.66 -15.34 26.08
C MET A 1059 7.79 -15.50 25.07
N ASP A 1060 9.01 -15.14 25.45
CA ASP A 1060 10.24 -15.32 24.66
C ASP A 1060 11.20 -16.28 25.40
N PHE A 1061 11.86 -17.17 24.65
CA PHE A 1061 12.82 -18.18 25.16
C PHE A 1061 14.05 -18.32 24.27
#